data_AF-A0A1I8HP53-F1
#
_entry.id   AF-A0A1I8HP53-F1
#
_cell.length_a   1.000
_cell.length_b   1.000
_cell.length_c   1.000
_cell.angle_alpha   90.00
_cell.angle_beta   90.00
_cell.angle_gamma   90.00
#
_symmetry.space_group_name_H-M   'P 1'
#
loop_
_entity.id
_entity.type
_entity.pdbx_description
1 polymer ?
#
loop_
_entity_poly.entity_id
_entity_poly.type
_entity_poly.pdbx_seq_one_letter_code
_entity_poly.pdbx_strand_id
1 'polypeptide(L)'
;MCRGSTEPNEDYLSVFVHRYRTEFGFTLDDRRVLIDDIRVRGVASSGADAEAAADSLAGGEVAVEVQQPEPVAHSRVYFEGVGWQTVGIYRLDRLSPGQCITGPAVVLEQNSTVLVEPDWTASLTKTADLLISRKSAEAAASVNETAVAESEVKVDSIQLSIFSHRFMSIAEQMGRVLQRTSISTNIKERLDFSCALFGPDGGLVANAPHIPVHLGAMQETVRYQMANCELLPGDVILANHPRAGGSHLPDLTVITPVFLPGSGQSPIFFVANRGHHADIGGRTPGSMPPDSHSILEEGAVFRSFHLVRGGQFREAEVTKELMAPAQLPGCSGTRNLHDNLSDLRAQVAANQKGVALVTALIEEYSLGVVQAYMKFIQANAETAVRDLLRRVGASALARTGASRLSFADSLDDGSDIRLSVDIDAKAGSAVFDFAGTSLESHGNLNAPRAVTMSALIYCLRCMVPYSIPLNQGCLAPIQLRLPEGSLLSPSDIAAVVGGNVLTSQRIVDVILGAFSACAASQGCMNNVTFGDDSVGYYETVAGGSGAGPSWHGRSGVHTHMTNTRITDVEILERRYPVIVDHFSLCPGTGGQGQFNGGDGILRVLRFRKDLTLSVLTERRVHAPYGLKGGQPGSRGSNSLEVAATGRRMNLGAKTSVSVGPGDRFVLRTPGGGGFGPLASKGTSDSGAGAHQPPLVLRGTLVDYEQMQFSA
;
A
#
# COMPACT_ATOMS: atom_id res chain seq x y z
N MET A 1 23.90 9.63 -5.66
CA MET A 1 24.75 10.81 -5.91
C MET A 1 25.78 10.94 -4.79
N CYS A 2 27.00 10.45 -4.94
CA CYS A 2 28.09 10.75 -4.00
C CYS A 2 28.44 12.24 -4.14
N ARG A 3 28.41 13.01 -3.05
CA ARG A 3 28.98 14.36 -3.02
C ARG A 3 30.39 14.19 -2.51
N GLY A 4 31.39 14.49 -3.34
CA GLY A 4 32.75 14.65 -2.84
C GLY A 4 32.77 15.82 -1.87
N SER A 5 33.40 15.63 -0.71
CA SER A 5 33.88 16.72 0.11
C SER A 5 35.02 17.45 -0.62
N THR A 6 35.37 18.65 -0.17
CA THR A 6 36.47 19.46 -0.73
C THR A 6 37.86 18.88 -0.46
N GLU A 7 37.97 17.68 0.11
CA GLU A 7 39.24 17.09 0.48
C GLU A 7 39.93 16.37 -0.71
N PRO A 8 41.25 16.55 -0.93
CA PRO A 8 41.87 16.18 -2.21
C PRO A 8 42.10 14.68 -2.47
N ASN A 9 41.58 13.75 -1.65
CA ASN A 9 41.92 12.31 -1.73
C ASN A 9 40.78 11.36 -1.31
N GLU A 10 39.52 11.75 -1.46
CA GLU A 10 38.40 10.91 -1.03
C GLU A 10 38.21 9.70 -1.96
N ASP A 11 38.21 8.48 -1.40
CA ASP A 11 37.93 7.26 -2.14
C ASP A 11 36.43 7.19 -2.50
N TYR A 12 36.09 7.68 -3.69
CA TYR A 12 34.73 7.67 -4.21
C TYR A 12 34.11 6.28 -4.27
N LEU A 13 34.91 5.22 -4.47
CA LEU A 13 34.42 3.86 -4.49
C LEU A 13 34.00 3.43 -3.08
N SER A 14 34.83 3.64 -2.07
CA SER A 14 34.47 3.34 -0.68
C SER A 14 33.25 4.14 -0.21
N VAL A 15 33.16 5.43 -0.56
CA VAL A 15 31.97 6.26 -0.25
C VAL A 15 30.72 5.74 -0.96
N PHE A 16 30.85 5.33 -2.22
CA PHE A 16 29.76 4.73 -2.98
C PHE A 16 29.31 3.41 -2.35
N VAL A 17 30.24 2.50 -2.03
CA VAL A 17 29.95 1.19 -1.42
C VAL A 17 29.34 1.35 -0.04
N HIS A 18 29.85 2.26 0.79
CA HIS A 18 29.28 2.56 2.10
C HIS A 18 27.84 3.07 1.96
N ARG A 19 27.59 4.06 1.10
CA ARG A 19 26.24 4.56 0.84
C ARG A 19 25.32 3.51 0.23
N TYR A 20 25.82 2.69 -0.69
CA TYR A 20 25.06 1.61 -1.29
C TYR A 20 24.63 0.62 -0.20
N ARG A 21 25.53 0.25 0.72
CA ARG A 21 25.19 -0.56 1.88
C ARG A 21 24.19 0.12 2.82
N THR A 22 24.30 1.43 3.05
CA THR A 22 23.34 2.18 3.88
C THR A 22 21.94 2.21 3.27
N GLU A 23 21.83 2.41 1.95
CA GLU A 23 20.56 2.53 1.23
C GLU A 23 19.93 1.17 0.92
N PHE A 24 20.75 0.18 0.53
CA PHE A 24 20.28 -1.13 0.04
C PHE A 24 20.47 -2.27 1.05
N GLY A 25 21.28 -2.12 2.10
CA GLY A 25 21.49 -3.14 3.13
C GLY A 25 22.49 -4.25 2.80
N PHE A 26 22.99 -4.32 1.56
CA PHE A 26 23.99 -5.28 1.07
C PHE A 26 25.01 -4.60 0.14
N THR A 27 26.06 -5.31 -0.27
CA THR A 27 27.04 -4.86 -1.28
C THR A 27 27.05 -5.81 -2.48
N LEU A 28 27.56 -5.31 -3.61
CA LEU A 28 27.81 -6.10 -4.82
C LEU A 28 29.33 -6.22 -5.02
N ASP A 29 29.94 -7.04 -4.15
CA ASP A 29 31.35 -7.36 -4.23
C ASP A 29 31.57 -8.09 -5.57
N ASP A 30 32.51 -7.65 -6.40
CA ASP A 30 32.82 -8.17 -7.76
C ASP A 30 32.05 -7.57 -8.97
N ARG A 31 31.34 -6.44 -8.81
CA ARG A 31 30.78 -5.68 -9.94
C ARG A 31 31.63 -4.46 -10.31
N ARG A 32 31.80 -4.23 -11.61
CA ARG A 32 32.33 -2.95 -12.10
C ARG A 32 31.32 -1.84 -11.79
N VAL A 33 31.74 -0.84 -11.03
CA VAL A 33 30.95 0.38 -10.81
C VAL A 33 31.14 1.29 -12.02
N LEU A 34 30.03 1.65 -12.67
CA LEU A 34 30.01 2.56 -13.82
C LEU A 34 29.62 3.95 -13.35
N ILE A 35 30.36 4.97 -13.80
CA ILE A 35 29.99 6.37 -13.62
C ILE A 35 29.10 6.75 -14.81
N ASP A 36 27.81 6.94 -14.54
CA ASP A 36 26.81 7.30 -15.58
C ASP A 36 26.69 8.82 -15.79
N ASP A 37 26.76 9.59 -14.70
CA ASP A 37 26.59 11.06 -14.72
C ASP A 37 27.57 11.73 -13.75
N ILE A 38 28.11 12.88 -14.13
CA ILE A 38 28.97 13.74 -13.32
C ILE A 38 28.32 15.11 -13.19
N ARG A 39 27.86 15.43 -11.97
CA ARG A 39 27.26 16.74 -11.68
C ARG A 39 28.25 17.63 -10.94
N VAL A 40 28.63 18.73 -11.57
CA VAL A 40 29.46 19.76 -10.95
C VAL A 40 28.55 20.86 -10.40
N ARG A 41 28.58 21.06 -9.08
CA ARG A 41 27.89 22.20 -8.44
C ARG A 41 28.94 23.26 -8.11
N GLY A 42 28.97 24.32 -8.91
CA GLY A 42 29.69 25.53 -8.55
C GLY A 42 28.97 26.25 -7.41
N VAL A 43 29.68 26.54 -6.32
CA VAL A 43 29.18 27.38 -5.23
C VAL A 43 30.08 28.60 -5.20
N ALA A 44 29.50 29.78 -5.42
CA ALA A 44 30.16 31.06 -5.25
C ALA A 44 29.46 31.78 -4.09
N SER A 45 30.24 32.30 -3.14
CA SER A 45 29.76 33.20 -2.11
C SER A 45 30.07 34.62 -2.53
N SER A 46 29.10 35.53 -2.42
CA SER A 46 29.31 36.97 -2.63
C SER A 46 30.11 37.62 -1.50
N GLY A 47 30.43 36.87 -0.44
CA GLY A 47 31.05 37.37 0.78
C GLY A 47 30.10 38.14 1.69
N ALA A 48 28.94 38.61 1.19
CA ALA A 48 27.99 39.43 1.94
C ALA A 48 27.34 38.68 3.12
N ASP A 49 27.24 37.35 3.04
CA ASP A 49 26.67 36.50 4.08
C ASP A 49 27.72 35.67 4.84
N ALA A 50 29.02 35.80 4.50
CA ALA A 50 30.04 34.93 5.08
C ALA A 50 30.34 35.25 6.55
N GLU A 51 30.30 36.53 6.94
CA GLU A 51 30.44 36.93 8.35
C GLU A 51 29.18 36.61 9.17
N ALA A 52 27.98 36.74 8.59
CA ALA A 52 26.72 36.43 9.27
C ALA A 52 26.45 34.91 9.39
N ALA A 53 26.86 34.11 8.41
CA ALA A 53 26.66 32.66 8.40
C ALA A 53 27.76 31.87 9.11
N ALA A 54 29.00 32.38 9.16
CA ALA A 54 30.07 31.75 9.93
C ALA A 54 29.79 31.82 11.44
N ASP A 55 29.22 32.93 11.93
CA ASP A 55 28.82 33.08 13.33
C ASP A 55 27.57 32.26 13.70
N SER A 56 26.65 32.01 12.75
CA SER A 56 25.44 31.20 13.01
C SER A 56 25.69 29.69 13.01
N LEU A 57 26.69 29.21 12.25
CA LEU A 57 27.05 27.79 12.16
C LEU A 57 28.13 27.35 13.17
N ALA A 58 28.95 28.29 13.67
CA ALA A 58 30.01 27.97 14.63
C ALA A 58 29.51 27.74 16.07
N GLY A 59 28.19 27.79 16.31
CA GLY A 59 27.62 27.55 17.64
C GLY A 59 28.30 28.42 18.69
N GLY A 60 28.41 29.73 18.40
CA GLY A 60 29.20 30.66 19.20
C GLY A 60 28.89 30.54 20.68
N GLU A 61 29.69 29.75 21.39
CA GLU A 61 29.77 29.72 22.84
C GLU A 61 30.21 31.10 23.28
N VAL A 62 29.24 31.97 23.51
CA VAL A 62 29.46 33.13 24.35
C VAL A 62 29.59 32.55 25.75
N ALA A 63 30.76 32.76 26.37
CA ALA A 63 30.93 32.55 27.80
C ALA A 63 29.75 33.21 28.51
N VAL A 64 28.88 32.39 29.10
CA VAL A 64 27.62 32.78 29.71
C VAL A 64 27.92 33.67 30.91
N GLU A 65 27.92 34.99 30.73
CA GLU A 65 27.66 35.87 31.86
C GLU A 65 26.18 35.70 32.21
N VAL A 66 25.95 34.99 33.32
CA VAL A 66 24.63 34.67 33.88
C VAL A 66 23.96 35.94 34.39
N GLN A 67 23.57 36.85 33.50
CA GLN A 67 22.58 37.88 33.83
C GLN A 67 21.21 37.35 33.44
N GLN A 68 20.43 36.98 34.46
CA GLN A 68 19.01 36.74 34.27
C GLN A 68 18.34 38.09 33.93
N PRO A 69 17.68 38.21 32.77
CA PRO A 69 16.91 39.40 32.46
C PRO A 69 15.74 39.53 33.45
N GLU A 70 15.25 40.74 33.70
CA GLU A 70 14.03 40.92 34.48
C GLU A 70 12.78 40.61 33.63
N PRO A 71 11.83 39.82 34.16
CA PRO A 71 10.57 39.57 33.47
C PRO A 71 9.72 40.84 33.38
N VAL A 72 9.10 41.07 32.22
CA VAL A 72 8.18 42.19 32.00
C VAL A 72 6.82 42.00 32.68
N ALA A 73 6.45 40.75 32.96
CA ALA A 73 5.23 40.36 33.66
C ALA A 73 5.37 38.94 34.22
N HIS A 74 4.39 38.50 35.01
CA HIS A 74 4.27 37.11 35.44
C HIS A 74 2.89 36.58 35.07
N SER A 75 2.81 35.29 34.75
CA SER A 75 1.53 34.61 34.50
C SER A 75 1.53 33.20 35.06
N ARG A 76 0.34 32.65 35.31
CA ARG A 76 0.18 31.25 35.69
C ARG A 76 0.10 30.38 34.44
N VAL A 77 1.04 29.46 34.31
CA VAL A 77 1.10 28.49 33.21
C VAL A 77 1.14 27.09 33.82
N TYR A 78 0.41 26.15 33.22
CA TYR A 78 0.39 24.75 33.66
C TYR A 78 1.43 23.96 32.86
N PHE A 79 2.30 23.24 33.56
CA PHE A 79 3.26 22.30 32.97
C PHE A 79 2.92 20.88 33.42
N GLU A 80 2.95 19.94 32.49
CA GLU A 80 2.79 18.53 32.79
C GLU A 80 3.92 18.05 33.72
N GLY A 81 3.60 17.23 34.72
CA GLY A 81 4.55 16.78 35.75
C GLY A 81 4.83 17.75 36.90
N VAL A 82 4.74 19.07 36.67
CA VAL A 82 5.07 20.12 37.69
C VAL A 82 3.87 20.98 38.12
N GLY A 83 2.74 20.88 37.40
CA GLY A 83 1.50 21.57 37.72
C GLY A 83 1.51 23.06 37.35
N TRP A 84 0.65 23.84 38.01
CA TRP A 84 0.58 25.29 37.81
C TRP A 84 1.80 26.00 38.40
N GLN A 85 2.55 26.68 37.55
CA GLN A 85 3.71 27.48 37.91
C GLN A 85 3.45 28.96 37.60
N THR A 86 3.98 29.84 38.45
CA THR A 86 4.04 31.27 38.14
C THR A 86 5.34 31.52 37.38
N VAL A 87 5.23 31.89 36.11
CA VAL A 87 6.38 32.02 35.20
C VAL A 87 6.61 33.47 34.82
N GLY A 88 7.88 33.83 34.63
CA GLY A 88 8.27 35.12 34.08
C GLY A 88 7.93 35.21 32.59
N ILE A 89 7.36 36.33 32.18
CA ILE A 89 7.16 36.70 30.78
C ILE A 89 8.27 37.66 30.40
N TYR A 90 8.97 37.36 29.31
CA TYR A 90 10.04 38.16 28.73
C TYR A 90 9.60 38.62 27.34
N ARG A 91 10.20 39.69 26.82
CA ARG A 91 10.03 40.06 25.42
C ARG A 91 11.37 39.94 24.70
N LEU A 92 11.37 39.32 23.53
CA LEU A 92 12.57 39.09 22.74
C LEU A 92 13.30 40.40 22.39
N ASP A 93 12.54 41.47 22.10
CA ASP A 93 13.07 42.81 21.79
C ASP A 93 13.74 43.53 22.97
N ARG A 94 13.67 42.96 24.17
CA ARG A 94 14.35 43.46 25.39
C ARG A 94 15.49 42.57 25.83
N LEU A 95 15.77 41.49 25.12
CA LEU A 95 16.89 40.61 25.40
C LEU A 95 18.14 41.06 24.65
N SER A 96 19.28 40.93 25.31
CA SER A 96 20.60 41.21 24.71
C SER A 96 21.38 39.90 24.51
N PRO A 97 22.23 39.80 23.47
CA PRO A 97 23.13 38.66 23.29
C PRO A 97 23.88 38.32 24.59
N GLY A 98 23.88 37.04 24.97
CA GLY A 98 24.48 36.55 26.22
C GLY A 98 23.53 36.44 27.41
N GLN A 99 22.33 37.04 27.37
CA GLN A 99 21.31 36.82 28.41
C GLN A 99 20.69 35.43 28.28
N CYS A 100 20.48 34.77 29.44
CA CYS A 100 19.92 33.43 29.52
C CYS A 100 18.67 33.42 30.41
N ILE A 101 17.58 32.88 29.88
CA ILE A 101 16.34 32.61 30.59
C ILE A 101 16.29 31.12 30.91
N THR A 102 16.24 30.76 32.19
CA THR A 102 15.98 29.37 32.60
C THR A 102 14.48 29.17 32.70
N GLY A 103 13.96 28.10 32.09
CA GLY A 103 12.56 27.73 32.21
C GLY A 103 12.19 27.31 33.64
N PRO A 104 10.89 27.35 34.00
CA PRO A 104 9.75 27.66 33.14
C PRO A 104 9.56 29.17 32.90
N ALA A 105 9.42 29.57 31.63
CA ALA A 105 9.28 30.97 31.22
C ALA A 105 8.51 31.13 29.89
N VAL A 106 8.00 32.34 29.62
CA VAL A 106 7.38 32.71 28.34
C VAL A 106 8.18 33.83 27.70
N VAL A 107 8.57 33.69 26.44
CA VAL A 107 9.23 34.73 25.66
C VAL A 107 8.28 35.19 24.54
N LEU A 108 7.89 36.46 24.57
CA LEU A 108 7.01 37.08 23.59
C LEU A 108 7.82 37.71 22.45
N GLU A 109 7.41 37.43 21.23
CA GLU A 109 7.90 38.07 20.01
C GLU A 109 6.74 38.85 19.35
N GLN A 110 7.03 39.66 18.32
CA GLN A 110 5.97 40.37 17.58
C GLN A 110 4.94 39.42 16.96
N ASN A 111 5.37 38.26 16.48
CA ASN A 111 4.53 37.31 15.74
C ASN A 111 4.48 35.91 16.37
N SER A 112 5.11 35.70 17.53
CA SER A 112 5.20 34.37 18.15
C SER A 112 5.25 34.45 19.68
N THR A 113 5.00 33.32 20.33
CA THR A 113 5.16 33.15 21.78
C THR A 113 5.88 31.84 22.02
N VAL A 114 7.08 31.94 22.58
CA VAL A 114 7.93 30.79 22.87
C VAL A 114 7.76 30.41 24.33
N LEU A 115 7.33 29.18 24.58
CA LEU A 115 7.26 28.60 25.91
C LEU A 115 8.57 27.87 26.21
N VAL A 116 9.32 28.35 27.20
CA VAL A 116 10.54 27.68 27.68
C VAL A 116 10.11 26.77 28.82
N GLU A 117 10.10 25.46 28.57
CA GLU A 117 9.69 24.45 29.53
C GLU A 117 10.69 24.30 30.70
N PRO A 118 10.28 23.69 31.84
CA PRO A 118 11.21 23.26 32.88
C PRO A 118 12.39 22.46 32.30
N ASP A 119 13.59 22.64 32.84
CA ASP A 119 14.86 22.04 32.36
C ASP A 119 15.39 22.55 31.01
N TRP A 120 14.66 23.46 30.36
CA TRP A 120 15.12 24.17 29.17
C TRP A 120 15.66 25.55 29.53
N THR A 121 16.51 26.06 28.65
CA THR A 121 17.07 27.39 28.70
C THR A 121 16.92 28.04 27.33
N ALA A 122 16.63 29.34 27.34
CA ALA A 122 16.57 30.17 26.16
C ALA A 122 17.67 31.22 26.24
N SER A 123 18.48 31.35 25.21
CA SER A 123 19.57 32.33 25.15
C SER A 123 19.59 33.01 23.79
N LEU A 124 19.98 34.28 23.76
CA LEU A 124 20.10 35.02 22.51
C LEU A 124 21.53 34.89 21.98
N THR A 125 21.66 34.38 20.74
CA THR A 125 22.95 34.32 20.04
C THR A 125 23.41 35.70 19.59
N LYS A 126 24.66 35.82 19.12
CA LYS A 126 25.20 37.08 18.58
C LYS A 126 24.44 37.59 17.35
N THR A 127 23.83 36.68 16.58
CA THR A 127 23.00 36.97 15.40
C THR A 127 21.54 37.27 15.76
N ALA A 128 21.23 37.41 17.05
CA ALA A 128 19.88 37.61 17.59
C ALA A 128 18.91 36.42 17.38
N ASP A 129 19.43 35.23 17.04
CA ASP A 129 18.64 34.00 17.04
C ASP A 129 18.39 33.54 18.49
N LEU A 130 17.17 33.11 18.77
CA LEU A 130 16.80 32.52 20.06
C LEU A 130 17.18 31.03 20.09
N LEU A 131 18.27 30.69 20.79
CA LEU A 131 18.71 29.32 20.99
C LEU A 131 18.00 28.70 22.19
N ILE A 132 17.22 27.65 21.94
CA ILE A 132 16.56 26.83 22.97
C ILE A 132 17.41 25.59 23.20
N SER A 133 17.92 25.42 24.41
CA SER A 133 18.77 24.29 24.78
C SER A 133 18.34 23.69 26.11
N ARG A 134 18.41 22.37 26.22
CA ARG A 134 18.11 21.65 27.46
C ARG A 134 19.40 21.56 28.28
N LYS A 135 19.36 21.89 29.59
CA LYS A 135 20.53 21.74 30.48
C LYS A 135 20.93 20.26 30.52
N SER A 136 22.05 19.97 29.87
CA SER A 136 22.75 18.69 29.69
C SER A 136 21.91 17.41 29.45
N ALA A 137 22.18 16.81 28.29
CA ALA A 137 21.77 15.46 27.89
C ALA A 137 22.29 14.31 28.79
N GLU A 138 23.04 14.60 29.85
CA GLU A 138 23.54 13.59 30.80
C GLU A 138 22.42 13.02 31.68
N ALA A 139 21.36 13.79 31.97
CA ALA A 139 20.19 13.25 32.67
C ALA A 139 19.26 12.44 31.74
N ALA A 140 19.27 12.70 30.43
CA ALA A 140 18.51 11.91 29.46
C ALA A 140 19.13 10.52 29.25
N ALA A 141 20.44 10.38 29.38
CA ALA A 141 21.12 9.08 29.42
C ALA A 141 20.73 8.26 30.66
N SER A 142 20.47 8.90 31.81
CA SER A 142 20.02 8.20 33.03
C SER A 142 18.54 7.82 33.07
N VAL A 143 17.71 8.29 32.14
CA VAL A 143 16.29 7.87 32.03
C VAL A 143 16.11 6.74 31.01
N ASN A 144 17.06 6.55 30.10
CA ASN A 144 17.03 5.48 29.09
C ASN A 144 17.66 4.15 29.55
N GLU A 145 18.10 4.02 30.81
CA GLU A 145 18.62 2.76 31.37
C GLU A 145 17.59 1.91 32.11
N THR A 146 16.42 2.45 32.46
CA THR A 146 15.29 1.58 32.84
C THR A 146 14.56 1.18 31.57
N ALA A 147 14.82 -0.05 31.11
CA ALA A 147 13.95 -0.72 30.15
C ALA A 147 12.52 -0.68 30.69
N VAL A 148 11.71 0.29 30.23
CA VAL A 148 10.32 0.39 30.63
C VAL A 148 9.65 -0.87 30.11
N ALA A 149 9.19 -1.71 31.03
CA ALA A 149 8.49 -2.92 30.65
C ALA A 149 7.21 -2.54 29.93
N GLU A 150 6.88 -3.27 28.86
CA GLU A 150 5.68 -3.02 28.07
C GLU A 150 4.40 -2.92 28.93
N SER A 151 4.33 -3.70 30.01
CA SER A 151 3.22 -3.74 30.97
C SER A 151 3.07 -2.48 31.84
N GLU A 152 4.09 -1.64 31.94
CA GLU A 152 4.09 -0.43 32.78
C GLU A 152 3.63 0.82 32.01
N VAL A 153 3.57 0.74 30.68
CA VAL A 153 3.14 1.83 29.82
C VAL A 153 1.63 1.98 29.89
N LYS A 154 1.16 3.19 30.24
CA LYS A 154 -0.26 3.54 30.18
C LYS A 154 -0.59 4.18 28.84
N VAL A 155 -1.77 3.88 28.32
CA VAL A 155 -2.25 4.48 27.07
C VAL A 155 -2.50 5.97 27.26
N ASP A 156 -1.83 6.78 26.46
CA ASP A 156 -2.17 8.19 26.26
C ASP A 156 -2.73 8.41 24.85
N SER A 157 -3.79 9.21 24.74
CA SER A 157 -4.52 9.44 23.49
C SER A 157 -3.71 10.25 22.47
N ILE A 158 -2.87 11.17 22.92
CA ILE A 158 -2.04 12.00 22.05
C ILE A 158 -0.92 11.12 21.49
N GLN A 159 -0.23 10.38 22.36
CA GLN A 159 0.79 9.42 21.98
C GLN A 159 0.24 8.32 21.08
N LEU A 160 -0.97 7.81 21.33
CA LEU A 160 -1.60 6.81 20.44
C LEU A 160 -1.73 7.33 19.00
N SER A 161 -2.12 8.59 18.84
CA SER A 161 -2.19 9.25 17.54
C SER A 161 -0.79 9.43 16.92
N ILE A 162 0.18 9.90 17.71
CA ILE A 162 1.57 10.09 17.27
C ILE A 162 2.16 8.76 16.78
N PHE A 163 2.09 7.70 17.58
CA PHE A 163 2.61 6.38 17.21
C PHE A 163 1.90 5.80 15.98
N SER A 164 0.57 5.96 15.87
CA SER A 164 -0.18 5.54 14.69
C SER A 164 0.34 6.21 13.41
N HIS A 165 0.58 7.53 13.47
CA HIS A 165 1.15 8.27 12.33
C HIS A 165 2.64 7.94 12.08
N ARG A 166 3.44 7.71 13.12
CA ARG A 166 4.84 7.27 12.99
C ARG A 166 4.94 5.91 12.30
N PHE A 167 4.19 4.91 12.73
CA PHE A 167 4.18 3.58 12.10
C PHE A 167 3.70 3.64 10.64
N MET A 168 2.66 4.43 10.35
CA MET A 168 2.21 4.65 8.98
C MET A 168 3.30 5.31 8.13
N SER A 169 3.96 6.34 8.67
CA SER A 169 5.05 7.05 7.99
C SER A 169 6.21 6.12 7.62
N ILE A 170 6.52 5.13 8.46
CA ILE A 170 7.54 4.11 8.16
C ILE A 170 7.15 3.35 6.88
N ALA A 171 5.94 2.79 6.85
CA ALA A 171 5.45 2.05 5.69
C ALA A 171 5.41 2.92 4.41
N GLU A 172 4.98 4.18 4.51
CA GLU A 172 4.96 5.10 3.37
C GLU A 172 6.37 5.47 2.88
N GLN A 173 7.33 5.65 3.79
CA GLN A 173 8.71 5.93 3.42
C GLN A 173 9.36 4.74 2.72
N MET A 174 9.10 3.52 3.17
CA MET A 174 9.49 2.30 2.46
C MET A 174 8.91 2.31 1.04
N GLY A 175 7.61 2.59 0.90
CA GLY A 175 6.93 2.66 -0.39
C GLY A 175 7.51 3.71 -1.34
N ARG A 176 7.89 4.89 -0.82
CA ARG A 176 8.56 5.94 -1.60
C ARG A 176 9.94 5.51 -2.08
N VAL A 177 10.69 4.76 -1.29
CA VAL A 177 11.98 4.19 -1.71
C VAL A 177 11.77 3.17 -2.81
N LEU A 178 10.83 2.24 -2.62
CA LEU A 178 10.51 1.20 -3.62
C LEU A 178 10.12 1.83 -4.95
N GLN A 179 9.15 2.75 -4.96
CA GLN A 179 8.69 3.43 -6.17
C GLN A 179 9.82 4.14 -6.92
N ARG A 180 10.73 4.81 -6.20
CA ARG A 180 11.81 5.62 -6.82
C ARG A 180 12.93 4.76 -7.39
N THR A 181 13.19 3.60 -6.79
CA THR A 181 14.33 2.74 -7.12
C THR A 181 13.97 1.60 -8.08
N SER A 182 12.69 1.21 -8.14
CA SER A 182 12.18 0.29 -9.15
C SER A 182 12.23 0.86 -10.57
N ILE A 183 12.32 -0.04 -11.54
CA ILE A 183 12.38 0.30 -12.97
C ILE A 183 11.16 -0.19 -13.74
N SER A 184 10.50 -1.25 -13.28
CA SER A 184 9.33 -1.79 -13.97
C SER A 184 8.15 -0.81 -13.98
N THR A 185 7.39 -0.83 -15.07
CA THR A 185 6.18 0.00 -15.22
C THR A 185 5.18 -0.29 -14.09
N ASN A 186 5.08 -1.54 -13.64
CA ASN A 186 4.12 -1.97 -12.61
C ASN A 186 4.38 -1.33 -11.25
N ILE A 187 5.62 -1.36 -10.76
CA ILE A 187 5.94 -0.81 -9.45
C ILE A 187 6.08 0.71 -9.54
N LYS A 188 6.79 1.21 -10.57
CA LYS A 188 7.16 2.63 -10.67
C LYS A 188 5.97 3.54 -11.02
N GLU A 189 5.20 3.15 -12.04
CA GLU A 189 4.14 3.98 -12.61
C GLU A 189 2.77 3.60 -12.05
N ARG A 190 2.47 2.29 -12.03
CA ARG A 190 1.15 1.78 -11.63
C ARG A 190 0.99 1.63 -10.11
N LEU A 191 2.08 1.69 -9.35
CA LEU A 191 2.08 1.54 -7.89
C LEU A 191 1.49 0.21 -7.41
N ASP A 192 1.77 -0.87 -8.14
CA ASP A 192 1.30 -2.21 -7.79
C ASP A 192 2.24 -2.88 -6.77
N PHE A 193 2.29 -2.28 -5.57
CA PHE A 193 3.08 -2.77 -4.44
C PHE A 193 2.47 -2.33 -3.11
N SER A 194 2.75 -3.03 -2.02
CA SER A 194 2.46 -2.55 -0.65
C SER A 194 3.67 -2.70 0.26
N CYS A 195 3.82 -1.81 1.24
CA CYS A 195 4.85 -1.88 2.28
C CYS A 195 4.17 -1.91 3.66
N ALA A 196 4.70 -2.70 4.57
CA ALA A 196 4.08 -2.91 5.88
C ALA A 196 5.11 -3.24 6.97
N LEU A 197 4.71 -2.89 8.20
CA LEU A 197 5.41 -3.19 9.44
C LEU A 197 4.62 -4.24 10.22
N PHE A 198 5.33 -5.21 10.81
CA PHE A 198 4.77 -6.31 11.58
C PHE A 198 5.43 -6.41 12.95
N GLY A 199 4.64 -6.77 13.95
CA GLY A 199 5.11 -6.98 15.32
C GLY A 199 5.97 -8.25 15.47
N PRO A 200 6.46 -8.52 16.69
CA PRO A 200 7.26 -9.71 16.99
C PRO A 200 6.49 -11.03 16.81
N ASP A 201 5.15 -10.98 16.78
CA ASP A 201 4.24 -12.11 16.50
C ASP A 201 3.90 -12.26 14.99
N GLY A 202 4.55 -11.47 14.13
CA GLY A 202 4.26 -11.37 12.70
C GLY A 202 2.93 -10.68 12.38
N GLY A 203 2.29 -10.08 13.37
CA GLY A 203 1.01 -9.41 13.23
C GLY A 203 1.11 -8.05 12.54
N LEU A 204 0.18 -7.73 11.64
CA LEU A 204 0.19 -6.46 10.92
C LEU A 204 0.02 -5.28 11.88
N VAL A 205 0.96 -4.33 11.87
CA VAL A 205 0.95 -3.10 12.68
C VAL A 205 0.48 -1.92 11.86
N ALA A 206 1.11 -1.69 10.72
CA ALA A 206 0.80 -0.60 9.81
C ALA A 206 1.09 -1.00 8.36
N ASN A 207 0.32 -0.44 7.44
CA ASN A 207 0.43 -0.70 6.01
C ASN A 207 0.18 0.61 5.23
N ALA A 208 1.06 0.95 4.29
CA ALA A 208 0.84 2.07 3.40
C ALA A 208 -0.32 1.74 2.43
N PRO A 209 -1.33 2.61 2.29
CA PRO A 209 -2.59 2.28 1.63
C PRO A 209 -2.46 2.20 0.10
N HIS A 210 -1.83 1.13 -0.38
CA HIS A 210 -1.65 0.86 -1.80
C HIS A 210 -2.66 -0.20 -2.26
N ILE A 211 -2.35 -1.50 -2.15
CA ILE A 211 -3.19 -2.57 -2.72
C ILE A 211 -3.85 -3.41 -1.62
N PRO A 212 -5.21 -3.42 -1.54
CA PRO A 212 -5.91 -4.12 -0.46
C PRO A 212 -5.74 -5.64 -0.43
N VAL A 213 -5.47 -6.30 -1.56
CA VAL A 213 -5.25 -7.77 -1.55
C VAL A 213 -3.94 -8.18 -0.85
N HIS A 214 -3.00 -7.26 -0.65
CA HIS A 214 -1.75 -7.53 0.05
C HIS A 214 -1.93 -7.59 1.58
N LEU A 215 -2.99 -6.98 2.12
CA LEU A 215 -3.12 -6.63 3.53
C LEU A 215 -3.07 -7.84 4.46
N GLY A 216 -4.05 -8.74 4.36
CA GLY A 216 -4.12 -9.95 5.18
C GLY A 216 -3.09 -10.99 4.74
N ALA A 217 -2.72 -10.99 3.46
CA ALA A 217 -1.83 -11.97 2.87
C ALA A 217 -0.37 -11.82 3.35
N MET A 218 0.14 -10.60 3.48
CA MET A 218 1.51 -10.37 3.96
C MET A 218 1.69 -10.80 5.42
N GLN A 219 0.67 -10.65 6.27
CA GLN A 219 0.71 -11.13 7.66
C GLN A 219 0.87 -12.66 7.72
N GLU A 220 0.08 -13.39 6.93
CA GLU A 220 0.21 -14.85 6.83
C GLU A 220 1.59 -15.25 6.28
N THR A 221 2.15 -14.44 5.37
CA THR A 221 3.49 -14.67 4.81
C THR A 221 4.56 -14.55 5.88
N VAL A 222 4.56 -13.46 6.64
CA VAL A 222 5.54 -13.22 7.71
C VAL A 222 5.47 -14.33 8.77
N ARG A 223 4.27 -14.68 9.23
CA ARG A 223 4.07 -15.77 10.21
C ARG A 223 4.52 -17.13 9.68
N TYR A 224 4.29 -17.41 8.40
CA TYR A 224 4.78 -18.65 7.80
C TYR A 224 6.32 -18.69 7.83
N GLN A 225 7.00 -17.62 7.43
CA GLN A 225 8.47 -17.59 7.46
C GLN A 225 9.01 -17.70 8.89
N MET A 226 8.39 -17.03 9.86
CA MET A 226 8.76 -17.15 11.28
C MET A 226 8.71 -18.58 11.81
N ALA A 227 7.72 -19.37 11.36
CA ALA A 227 7.53 -20.74 11.81
C ALA A 227 8.41 -21.76 11.06
N ASN A 228 8.89 -21.43 9.85
CA ASN A 228 9.53 -22.40 8.95
C ASN A 228 10.97 -22.06 8.57
N CYS A 229 11.48 -20.88 8.95
CA CYS A 229 12.84 -20.45 8.63
C CYS A 229 13.65 -20.14 9.90
N GLU A 230 14.92 -20.48 9.87
CA GLU A 230 15.91 -19.89 10.78
C GLU A 230 16.27 -18.50 10.26
N LEU A 231 16.09 -17.47 11.10
CA LEU A 231 16.27 -16.07 10.70
C LEU A 231 17.44 -15.48 11.46
N LEU A 232 18.43 -14.96 10.74
CA LEU A 232 19.60 -14.29 11.31
C LEU A 232 19.57 -12.78 11.01
N PRO A 233 20.26 -11.95 11.82
CA PRO A 233 20.43 -10.54 11.53
C PRO A 233 21.00 -10.30 10.12
N GLY A 234 20.32 -9.47 9.34
CA GLY A 234 20.72 -9.14 7.96
C GLY A 234 20.20 -10.10 6.89
N ASP A 235 19.48 -11.16 7.26
CA ASP A 235 18.81 -12.02 6.29
C ASP A 235 17.63 -11.30 5.62
N VAL A 236 17.34 -11.66 4.37
CA VAL A 236 16.15 -11.21 3.65
C VAL A 236 15.52 -12.41 2.95
N ILE A 237 14.23 -12.61 3.18
CA ILE A 237 13.46 -13.74 2.66
C ILE A 237 12.55 -13.28 1.51
N LEU A 238 12.50 -14.07 0.45
CA LEU A 238 11.61 -13.93 -0.69
C LEU A 238 10.59 -15.07 -0.70
N ALA A 239 9.30 -14.72 -0.86
CA ALA A 239 8.21 -15.68 -0.97
C ALA A 239 7.04 -15.16 -1.83
N ASN A 240 6.42 -16.06 -2.59
CA ASN A 240 5.19 -15.82 -3.35
C ASN A 240 4.23 -17.03 -3.36
N HIS A 241 4.64 -18.17 -2.80
CA HIS A 241 3.82 -19.38 -2.81
C HIS A 241 2.54 -19.18 -1.98
N PRO A 242 1.34 -19.54 -2.48
CA PRO A 242 0.08 -19.49 -1.76
C PRO A 242 0.07 -20.08 -0.34
N ARG A 243 0.66 -21.27 -0.16
CA ARG A 243 0.80 -21.92 1.15
C ARG A 243 1.72 -21.19 2.11
N ALA A 244 2.59 -20.32 1.61
CA ALA A 244 3.46 -19.45 2.38
C ALA A 244 2.90 -18.01 2.45
N GLY A 245 1.59 -17.80 2.26
CA GLY A 245 0.93 -16.49 2.37
C GLY A 245 0.90 -15.67 1.08
N GLY A 246 1.38 -16.20 -0.04
CA GLY A 246 1.26 -15.57 -1.36
C GLY A 246 -0.19 -15.39 -1.83
N SER A 247 -0.45 -14.32 -2.58
CA SER A 247 -1.73 -14.07 -3.25
C SER A 247 -1.82 -14.80 -4.58
N HIS A 248 -0.80 -14.61 -5.41
CA HIS A 248 -0.51 -15.33 -6.66
C HIS A 248 1.01 -15.23 -6.93
N LEU A 249 1.53 -15.90 -7.95
CA LEU A 249 2.98 -15.95 -8.15
C LEU A 249 3.63 -14.60 -8.54
N PRO A 250 3.04 -13.74 -9.40
CA PRO A 250 3.67 -12.47 -9.76
C PRO A 250 3.91 -11.49 -8.59
N ASP A 251 3.19 -11.66 -7.48
CA ASP A 251 3.36 -10.84 -6.28
C ASP A 251 4.49 -11.41 -5.40
N LEU A 252 5.70 -10.86 -5.57
CA LEU A 252 6.88 -11.25 -4.81
C LEU A 252 6.94 -10.49 -3.48
N THR A 253 6.90 -11.23 -2.36
CA THR A 253 7.01 -10.66 -1.00
C THR A 253 8.45 -10.76 -0.50
N VAL A 254 9.05 -9.62 -0.18
CA VAL A 254 10.39 -9.51 0.40
C VAL A 254 10.26 -9.12 1.86
N ILE A 255 10.82 -9.93 2.76
CA ILE A 255 10.65 -9.84 4.22
C ILE A 255 12.02 -9.71 4.88
N THR A 256 12.17 -8.74 5.77
CA THR A 256 13.39 -8.52 6.54
C THR A 256 13.08 -8.52 8.04
N PRO A 257 13.59 -9.49 8.82
CA PRO A 257 13.51 -9.46 10.27
C PRO A 257 14.34 -8.31 10.86
N VAL A 258 13.79 -7.63 11.86
CA VAL A 258 14.46 -6.54 12.58
C VAL A 258 14.97 -7.08 13.90
N PHE A 259 16.26 -6.92 14.17
CA PHE A 259 16.91 -7.32 15.42
C PHE A 259 17.42 -6.08 16.16
N LEU A 260 17.39 -6.13 17.50
CA LEU A 260 18.05 -5.12 18.32
C LEU A 260 19.54 -5.51 18.51
N PRO A 261 20.49 -4.58 18.33
CA PRO A 261 21.90 -4.86 18.62
C PRO A 261 22.10 -5.40 20.04
N GLY A 262 22.77 -6.54 20.17
CA GLY A 262 23.07 -7.16 21.48
C GLY A 262 21.89 -7.85 22.19
N SER A 263 20.67 -7.82 21.64
CA SER A 263 19.48 -8.43 22.24
C SER A 263 19.04 -9.68 21.47
N GLY A 264 19.26 -10.86 22.06
CA GLY A 264 18.59 -12.12 21.74
C GLY A 264 18.85 -12.75 20.36
N GLN A 265 18.28 -13.93 20.15
CA GLN A 265 18.27 -14.69 18.88
C GLN A 265 16.97 -14.47 18.06
N SER A 266 16.04 -13.62 18.51
CA SER A 266 14.71 -13.49 17.92
C SER A 266 14.42 -12.08 17.39
N PRO A 267 13.74 -11.95 16.23
CA PRO A 267 13.34 -10.65 15.70
C PRO A 267 12.36 -9.91 16.62
N ILE A 268 12.52 -8.59 16.75
CA ILE A 268 11.65 -7.71 17.55
C ILE A 268 10.52 -7.09 16.73
N PHE A 269 10.71 -6.99 15.41
CA PHE A 269 9.75 -6.54 14.40
C PHE A 269 10.09 -7.22 13.07
N PHE A 270 9.20 -7.12 12.09
CA PHE A 270 9.50 -7.42 10.70
C PHE A 270 9.05 -6.27 9.82
N VAL A 271 9.81 -6.00 8.77
CA VAL A 271 9.39 -5.12 7.68
C VAL A 271 9.26 -5.96 6.43
N ALA A 272 8.22 -5.73 5.66
CA ALA A 272 8.05 -6.41 4.39
C ALA A 272 7.42 -5.51 3.35
N ASN A 273 7.68 -5.85 2.10
CA ASN A 273 6.95 -5.30 0.97
C ASN A 273 6.57 -6.42 0.00
N ARG A 274 5.51 -6.19 -0.77
CA ARG A 274 5.05 -7.07 -1.83
C ARG A 274 4.91 -6.24 -3.08
N GLY A 275 5.60 -6.63 -4.14
CA GLY A 275 5.58 -5.94 -5.44
C GLY A 275 5.13 -6.89 -6.54
N HIS A 276 4.29 -6.40 -7.44
CA HIS A 276 3.87 -7.17 -8.60
C HIS A 276 4.90 -7.05 -9.72
N HIS A 277 5.55 -8.16 -10.05
CA HIS A 277 6.47 -8.24 -11.17
C HIS A 277 5.72 -8.53 -12.45
N ALA A 278 5.99 -7.73 -13.50
CA ALA A 278 5.24 -7.80 -14.75
C ALA A 278 5.32 -9.15 -15.46
N ASP A 279 6.42 -9.89 -15.29
CA ASP A 279 6.59 -11.27 -15.78
C ASP A 279 7.65 -11.95 -14.90
N ILE A 280 7.38 -13.19 -14.50
CA ILE A 280 8.27 -14.09 -13.76
C ILE A 280 8.31 -15.48 -14.41
N GLY A 281 8.01 -15.54 -15.71
CA GLY A 281 7.93 -16.77 -16.51
C GLY A 281 6.55 -17.41 -16.52
N GLY A 282 6.50 -18.68 -16.93
CA GLY A 282 5.26 -19.43 -17.12
C GLY A 282 4.82 -19.47 -18.59
N ARG A 283 3.59 -19.95 -18.82
CA ARG A 283 3.05 -20.25 -20.16
C ARG A 283 2.89 -19.02 -21.04
N THR A 284 2.28 -17.96 -20.51
CA THR A 284 1.97 -16.74 -21.27
C THR A 284 2.79 -15.56 -20.77
N PRO A 285 3.17 -14.62 -21.65
CA PRO A 285 3.73 -13.34 -21.23
C PRO A 285 2.84 -12.63 -20.22
N GLY A 286 3.45 -12.02 -19.21
CA GLY A 286 2.74 -11.35 -18.13
C GLY A 286 2.51 -12.23 -16.90
N SER A 287 2.83 -13.53 -16.95
CA SER A 287 2.59 -14.51 -15.87
C SER A 287 1.14 -14.59 -15.38
N MET A 288 0.18 -14.30 -16.27
CA MET A 288 -1.27 -14.37 -16.02
C MET A 288 -1.98 -15.33 -17.01
N PRO A 289 -1.57 -16.61 -17.14
CA PRO A 289 -2.17 -17.54 -18.10
C PRO A 289 -3.64 -17.82 -17.74
N PRO A 290 -4.62 -17.42 -18.59
CA PRO A 290 -6.04 -17.54 -18.28
C PRO A 290 -6.55 -18.98 -18.29
N ASP A 291 -5.80 -19.90 -18.88
CA ASP A 291 -6.07 -21.33 -19.07
C ASP A 291 -5.15 -22.24 -18.22
N SER A 292 -4.45 -21.70 -17.22
CA SER A 292 -3.61 -22.50 -16.33
C SER A 292 -4.43 -23.41 -15.41
N HIS A 293 -3.89 -24.61 -15.19
CA HIS A 293 -4.44 -25.66 -14.34
C HIS A 293 -3.52 -26.02 -13.18
N SER A 294 -2.22 -25.71 -13.28
CA SER A 294 -1.26 -25.89 -12.21
C SER A 294 -0.50 -24.61 -11.89
N ILE A 295 -0.14 -24.43 -10.62
CA ILE A 295 0.71 -23.32 -10.16
C ILE A 295 2.02 -23.22 -10.94
N LEU A 296 2.58 -24.36 -11.37
CA LEU A 296 3.85 -24.41 -12.09
C LEU A 296 3.76 -23.77 -13.50
N GLU A 297 2.55 -23.62 -14.03
CA GLU A 297 2.31 -22.98 -15.33
C GLU A 297 2.27 -21.44 -15.23
N GLU A 298 2.18 -20.90 -14.00
CA GLU A 298 1.96 -19.47 -13.74
C GLU A 298 3.27 -18.69 -13.54
N GLY A 299 4.41 -19.35 -13.31
CA GLY A 299 5.71 -18.70 -13.20
C GLY A 299 6.62 -19.26 -12.10
N ALA A 300 7.65 -18.50 -11.74
CA ALA A 300 8.62 -18.89 -10.73
C ALA A 300 7.99 -18.97 -9.32
N VAL A 301 8.39 -19.99 -8.55
CA VAL A 301 7.79 -20.32 -7.25
C VAL A 301 8.82 -20.21 -6.13
N PHE A 302 8.54 -19.36 -5.15
CA PHE A 302 9.35 -19.12 -3.96
C PHE A 302 8.51 -19.38 -2.71
N ARG A 303 8.81 -20.46 -1.98
CA ARG A 303 8.14 -20.77 -0.70
C ARG A 303 8.82 -20.09 0.49
N SER A 304 10.13 -20.27 0.60
CA SER A 304 11.00 -19.73 1.64
C SER A 304 12.41 -19.61 1.08
N PHE A 305 12.70 -18.53 0.35
CA PHE A 305 13.98 -18.34 -0.33
C PHE A 305 14.81 -17.26 0.37
N HIS A 306 16.03 -17.58 0.80
CA HIS A 306 16.97 -16.55 1.27
C HIS A 306 17.48 -15.75 0.07
N LEU A 307 16.95 -14.53 -0.10
CA LEU A 307 17.36 -13.56 -1.11
C LEU A 307 18.67 -12.87 -0.73
N VAL A 308 18.81 -12.54 0.56
CA VAL A 308 20.06 -12.08 1.16
C VAL A 308 20.39 -13.00 2.33
N ARG A 309 21.64 -13.47 2.40
CA ARG A 309 22.15 -14.25 3.54
C ARG A 309 23.57 -13.83 3.84
N GLY A 310 23.88 -13.57 5.12
CA GLY A 310 25.20 -13.10 5.52
C GLY A 310 25.60 -11.77 4.86
N GLY A 311 24.63 -10.91 4.58
CA GLY A 311 24.85 -9.61 3.89
C GLY A 311 25.11 -9.70 2.39
N GLN A 312 25.04 -10.89 1.78
CA GLN A 312 25.27 -11.09 0.34
C GLN A 312 23.95 -11.35 -0.39
N PHE A 313 23.72 -10.61 -1.48
CA PHE A 313 22.57 -10.79 -2.37
C PHE A 313 22.80 -11.99 -3.31
N ARG A 314 21.91 -12.99 -3.25
CA ARG A 314 22.06 -14.29 -3.93
C ARG A 314 21.55 -14.26 -5.36
N GLU A 315 22.19 -13.42 -6.19
CA GLU A 315 21.75 -13.13 -7.55
C GLU A 315 21.71 -14.38 -8.45
N ALA A 316 22.76 -15.20 -8.42
CA ALA A 316 22.86 -16.38 -9.27
C ALA A 316 21.73 -17.38 -8.96
N GLU A 317 21.41 -17.57 -7.68
CA GLU A 317 20.37 -18.50 -7.25
C GLU A 317 18.98 -17.96 -7.53
N VAL A 318 18.70 -16.68 -7.28
CA VAL A 318 17.38 -16.13 -7.61
C VAL A 318 17.16 -16.10 -9.13
N THR A 319 18.20 -15.86 -9.93
CA THR A 319 18.14 -15.99 -11.40
C THR A 319 17.81 -17.43 -11.81
N LYS A 320 18.44 -18.42 -11.19
CA LYS A 320 18.14 -19.83 -11.48
C LYS A 320 16.66 -20.16 -11.24
N GLU A 321 16.10 -19.72 -10.11
CA GLU A 321 14.69 -19.95 -9.78
C GLU A 321 13.74 -19.17 -10.70
N LEU A 322 14.07 -17.92 -11.06
CA LEU A 322 13.30 -17.13 -12.04
C LEU A 322 13.31 -17.74 -13.46
N MET A 323 14.34 -18.49 -13.81
CA MET A 323 14.45 -19.20 -15.10
C MET A 323 13.94 -20.63 -15.04
N ALA A 324 13.70 -21.20 -13.85
CA ALA A 324 13.26 -22.58 -13.66
C ALA A 324 11.97 -22.94 -14.43
N PRO A 325 10.96 -22.05 -14.59
CA PRO A 325 9.76 -22.38 -15.36
C PRO A 325 10.04 -22.81 -16.81
N ALA A 326 11.18 -22.42 -17.40
CA ALA A 326 11.60 -22.85 -18.74
C ALA A 326 11.80 -24.37 -18.88
N GLN A 327 11.91 -25.11 -17.76
CA GLN A 327 12.07 -26.57 -17.76
C GLN A 327 10.75 -27.30 -18.05
N LEU A 328 9.62 -26.61 -17.98
CA LEU A 328 8.30 -27.18 -18.23
C LEU A 328 7.89 -26.99 -19.69
N PRO A 329 7.31 -28.01 -20.35
CA PRO A 329 6.84 -27.89 -21.73
C PRO A 329 5.85 -26.72 -21.90
N GLY A 330 6.10 -25.87 -22.89
CA GLY A 330 5.24 -24.72 -23.19
C GLY A 330 5.35 -23.54 -22.22
N CYS A 331 6.28 -23.58 -21.26
CA CYS A 331 6.58 -22.46 -20.38
C CYS A 331 7.91 -21.80 -20.77
N SER A 332 8.06 -20.52 -20.42
CA SER A 332 9.33 -19.81 -20.48
C SER A 332 9.79 -19.46 -19.07
N GLY A 333 11.10 -19.25 -18.89
CA GLY A 333 11.61 -18.51 -17.74
C GLY A 333 11.14 -17.06 -17.79
N THR A 334 11.52 -16.25 -16.80
CA THR A 334 11.15 -14.83 -16.85
C THR A 334 11.63 -14.15 -18.13
N ARG A 335 10.72 -13.40 -18.76
CA ARG A 335 11.01 -12.57 -19.94
C ARG A 335 11.59 -11.21 -19.57
N ASN A 336 11.53 -10.85 -18.29
CA ASN A 336 11.89 -9.55 -17.75
C ASN A 336 13.00 -9.65 -16.68
N LEU A 337 13.97 -10.56 -16.84
CA LEU A 337 14.98 -10.86 -15.79
C LEU A 337 15.68 -9.62 -15.24
N HIS A 338 16.05 -8.67 -16.10
CA HIS A 338 16.71 -7.43 -15.69
C HIS A 338 15.82 -6.62 -14.74
N ASP A 339 14.54 -6.44 -15.08
CA ASP A 339 13.55 -5.76 -14.26
C ASP A 339 13.30 -6.53 -12.97
N ASN A 340 13.19 -7.86 -13.00
CA ASN A 340 13.01 -8.66 -11.79
C ASN A 340 14.15 -8.45 -10.80
N LEU A 341 15.40 -8.53 -11.26
CA LEU A 341 16.56 -8.34 -10.40
C LEU A 341 16.66 -6.91 -9.87
N SER A 342 16.37 -5.90 -10.70
CA SER A 342 16.38 -4.50 -10.26
C SER A 342 15.29 -4.23 -9.22
N ASP A 343 14.08 -4.71 -9.46
CA ASP A 343 12.95 -4.54 -8.54
C ASP A 343 13.17 -5.30 -7.24
N LEU A 344 13.72 -6.53 -7.26
CA LEU A 344 14.08 -7.26 -6.03
C LEU A 344 15.10 -6.48 -5.19
N ARG A 345 16.11 -5.87 -5.81
CA ARG A 345 17.06 -4.99 -5.09
C ARG A 345 16.38 -3.75 -4.52
N ALA A 346 15.44 -3.15 -5.26
CA ALA A 346 14.63 -2.03 -4.78
C ALA A 346 13.74 -2.42 -3.58
N GLN A 347 13.16 -3.62 -3.59
CA GLN A 347 12.40 -4.18 -2.48
C GLN A 347 13.28 -4.39 -1.24
N VAL A 348 14.52 -4.87 -1.40
CA VAL A 348 15.47 -5.01 -0.28
C VAL A 348 15.82 -3.63 0.30
N ALA A 349 16.09 -2.61 -0.53
CA ALA A 349 16.32 -1.24 -0.07
C ALA A 349 15.13 -0.64 0.68
N ALA A 350 13.91 -0.86 0.17
CA ALA A 350 12.71 -0.39 0.82
C ALA A 350 12.58 -0.99 2.23
N ASN A 351 12.87 -2.28 2.39
CA ASN A 351 12.91 -2.90 3.71
C ASN A 351 14.01 -2.33 4.59
N GLN A 352 15.22 -2.13 4.06
CA GLN A 352 16.33 -1.55 4.83
C GLN A 352 15.97 -0.15 5.37
N LYS A 353 15.26 0.67 4.58
CA LYS A 353 14.72 1.95 5.07
C LYS A 353 13.74 1.76 6.23
N GLY A 354 12.89 0.74 6.15
CA GLY A 354 11.98 0.35 7.23
C GLY A 354 12.73 -0.04 8.51
N VAL A 355 13.77 -0.89 8.39
CA VAL A 355 14.63 -1.27 9.52
C VAL A 355 15.20 -0.03 10.20
N ALA A 356 15.84 0.86 9.44
CA ALA A 356 16.47 2.07 9.98
C ALA A 356 15.47 2.97 10.73
N LEU A 357 14.26 3.16 10.19
CA LEU A 357 13.25 4.02 10.83
C LEU A 357 12.65 3.38 12.09
N VAL A 358 12.45 2.06 12.12
CA VAL A 358 12.00 1.34 13.32
C VAL A 358 13.06 1.41 14.41
N THR A 359 14.34 1.19 14.06
CA THR A 359 15.45 1.31 14.99
C THR A 359 15.53 2.72 15.59
N ALA A 360 15.45 3.76 14.76
CA ALA A 360 15.44 5.15 15.25
C ALA A 360 14.25 5.44 16.19
N LEU A 361 13.07 4.90 15.90
CA LEU A 361 11.90 5.06 16.77
C LEU A 361 12.10 4.36 18.12
N ILE A 362 12.77 3.20 18.14
CA ILE A 362 13.12 2.47 19.35
C ILE A 362 14.20 3.22 20.15
N GLU A 363 15.18 3.83 19.49
CA GLU A 363 16.19 4.66 20.16
C GLU A 363 15.57 5.89 20.83
N GLU A 364 14.53 6.47 20.23
CA GLU A 364 13.83 7.65 20.76
C GLU A 364 12.92 7.31 21.96
N TYR A 365 12.21 6.17 21.93
CA TYR A 365 11.15 5.86 22.91
C TYR A 365 11.38 4.59 23.75
N SER A 366 12.42 3.81 23.50
CA SER A 366 12.63 2.43 23.99
C SER A 366 11.70 1.38 23.36
N LEU A 367 12.18 0.12 23.33
CA LEU A 367 11.44 -0.99 22.71
C LEU A 367 10.09 -1.26 23.39
N GLY A 368 10.04 -1.20 24.73
CA GLY A 368 8.84 -1.51 25.50
C GLY A 368 7.70 -0.51 25.23
N VAL A 369 8.02 0.77 25.08
CA VAL A 369 7.03 1.81 24.73
C VAL A 369 6.53 1.62 23.30
N VAL A 370 7.43 1.40 22.33
CA VAL A 370 7.06 1.19 20.93
C VAL A 370 6.13 -0.03 20.78
N GLN A 371 6.44 -1.14 21.44
CA GLN A 371 5.61 -2.35 21.41
C GLN A 371 4.27 -2.17 22.16
N ALA A 372 4.25 -1.45 23.28
CA ALA A 372 3.01 -1.14 23.99
C ALA A 372 2.03 -0.33 23.12
N TYR A 373 2.51 0.74 22.48
CA TYR A 373 1.68 1.56 21.59
C TYR A 373 1.23 0.81 20.34
N MET A 374 2.05 -0.09 19.80
CA MET A 374 1.62 -1.03 18.76
C MET A 374 0.40 -1.86 19.23
N LYS A 375 0.44 -2.44 20.44
CA LYS A 375 -0.69 -3.22 20.98
C LYS A 375 -1.91 -2.35 21.25
N PHE A 376 -1.75 -1.13 21.76
CA PHE A 376 -2.88 -0.21 21.96
C PHE A 376 -3.58 0.15 20.64
N ILE A 377 -2.81 0.36 19.57
CA ILE A 377 -3.34 0.63 18.23
C ILE A 377 -4.14 -0.58 17.70
N GLN A 378 -3.65 -1.79 17.91
CA GLN A 378 -4.35 -3.02 17.52
C GLN A 378 -5.62 -3.24 18.35
N ALA A 379 -5.57 -3.02 19.66
CA ALA A 379 -6.73 -3.12 20.55
C ALA A 379 -7.83 -2.10 20.21
N ASN A 380 -7.46 -0.89 19.79
CA ASN A 380 -8.40 0.12 19.31
C ASN A 380 -9.12 -0.33 18.02
N ALA A 381 -8.39 -0.92 17.07
CA ALA A 381 -8.97 -1.46 15.85
C ALA A 381 -9.92 -2.64 16.13
N GLU A 382 -9.54 -3.52 17.06
CA GLU A 382 -10.41 -4.61 17.55
C GLU A 382 -11.71 -4.06 18.13
N THR A 383 -11.62 -3.05 19.00
CA THR A 383 -12.79 -2.43 19.64
C THR A 383 -13.75 -1.84 18.60
N ALA A 384 -13.22 -1.14 17.61
CA ALA A 384 -14.02 -0.57 16.52
C ALA A 384 -14.78 -1.64 15.70
N VAL A 385 -14.15 -2.78 15.42
CA VAL A 385 -14.81 -3.91 14.74
C VAL A 385 -15.83 -4.58 15.65
N ARG A 386 -15.52 -4.77 16.93
CA ARG A 386 -16.50 -5.31 17.90
C ARG A 386 -17.77 -4.45 17.93
N ASP A 387 -17.63 -3.13 17.97
CA ASP A 387 -18.77 -2.21 17.97
C ASP A 387 -19.59 -2.26 16.68
N LEU A 388 -18.92 -2.40 15.53
CA LEU A 388 -19.59 -2.66 14.26
C LEU A 388 -20.44 -3.94 14.35
N LEU A 389 -19.85 -5.04 14.81
CA LEU A 389 -20.54 -6.33 14.92
C LEU A 389 -21.71 -6.30 15.90
N ARG A 390 -21.58 -5.62 17.05
CA ARG A 390 -22.69 -5.43 18.00
C ARG A 390 -23.87 -4.73 17.34
N ARG A 391 -23.62 -3.63 16.62
CA ARG A 391 -24.67 -2.86 15.91
C ARG A 391 -25.33 -3.70 14.81
N VAL A 392 -24.53 -4.36 13.98
CA VAL A 392 -25.02 -5.19 12.87
C VAL A 392 -25.81 -6.40 13.40
N GLY A 393 -25.30 -7.09 14.42
CA GLY A 393 -25.96 -8.24 15.04
C GLY A 393 -27.30 -7.85 15.68
N ALA A 394 -27.35 -6.74 16.43
CA ALA A 394 -28.60 -6.23 16.99
C ALA A 394 -29.64 -5.87 15.90
N SER A 395 -29.19 -5.25 14.79
CA SER A 395 -30.06 -4.94 13.66
C SER A 395 -30.58 -6.20 12.96
N ALA A 396 -29.72 -7.20 12.75
CA ALA A 396 -30.09 -8.47 12.14
C ALA A 396 -31.11 -9.22 13.00
N LEU A 397 -30.89 -9.28 14.32
CA LEU A 397 -31.81 -9.88 15.29
C LEU A 397 -33.18 -9.22 15.23
N ALA A 398 -33.24 -7.88 15.24
CA ALA A 398 -34.49 -7.13 15.18
C ALA A 398 -35.26 -7.36 13.87
N ARG A 399 -34.57 -7.54 12.75
CA ARG A 399 -35.17 -7.71 11.42
C ARG A 399 -35.59 -9.15 11.10
N THR A 400 -34.82 -10.13 11.57
CA THR A 400 -34.93 -11.52 11.09
C THR A 400 -35.17 -12.54 12.21
N GLY A 401 -35.12 -12.13 13.48
CA GLY A 401 -35.20 -13.02 14.63
C GLY A 401 -33.91 -13.76 14.95
N ALA A 402 -32.84 -13.56 14.17
CA ALA A 402 -31.51 -14.14 14.43
C ALA A 402 -30.39 -13.14 14.12
N SER A 403 -29.27 -13.21 14.85
CA SER A 403 -28.06 -12.43 14.56
C SER A 403 -27.21 -13.10 13.47
N ARG A 404 -27.85 -13.48 12.35
CA ARG A 404 -27.20 -14.19 11.24
C ARG A 404 -27.38 -13.44 9.92
N LEU A 405 -26.31 -13.38 9.14
CA LEU A 405 -26.30 -12.84 7.78
C LEU A 405 -25.95 -13.95 6.79
N SER A 406 -26.44 -13.85 5.56
CA SER A 406 -25.99 -14.71 4.48
C SER A 406 -26.06 -14.02 3.14
N PHE A 407 -25.16 -14.43 2.24
CA PHE A 407 -25.16 -13.99 0.84
C PHE A 407 -24.42 -15.01 -0.01
N ALA A 408 -24.72 -15.04 -1.30
CA ALA A 408 -24.03 -15.86 -2.27
C ALA A 408 -23.97 -15.12 -3.61
N ASP A 409 -22.89 -15.35 -4.35
CA ASP A 409 -22.72 -14.86 -5.70
C ASP A 409 -21.81 -15.82 -6.49
N SER A 410 -21.89 -15.79 -7.81
CA SER A 410 -21.27 -16.80 -8.69
C SER A 410 -20.26 -16.16 -9.65
N LEU A 411 -19.18 -16.86 -9.95
CA LEU A 411 -18.23 -16.53 -11.02
C LEU A 411 -18.84 -16.88 -12.39
N ASP A 412 -18.27 -16.33 -13.47
CA ASP A 412 -18.78 -16.56 -14.83
C ASP A 412 -18.69 -18.04 -15.30
N ASP A 413 -17.90 -18.89 -14.62
CA ASP A 413 -17.83 -20.33 -14.86
C ASP A 413 -18.90 -21.15 -14.12
N GLY A 414 -19.73 -20.49 -13.31
CA GLY A 414 -20.77 -21.10 -12.48
C GLY A 414 -20.31 -21.53 -11.09
N SER A 415 -19.04 -21.29 -10.72
CA SER A 415 -18.57 -21.55 -9.35
C SER A 415 -19.23 -20.60 -8.36
N ASP A 416 -19.77 -21.14 -7.26
CA ASP A 416 -20.46 -20.39 -6.23
C ASP A 416 -19.53 -20.04 -5.06
N ILE A 417 -19.65 -18.80 -4.56
CA ILE A 417 -19.08 -18.37 -3.28
C ILE A 417 -20.24 -18.07 -2.34
N ARG A 418 -20.27 -18.74 -1.19
CA ARG A 418 -21.35 -18.63 -0.21
C ARG A 418 -20.80 -18.23 1.14
N LEU A 419 -21.45 -17.28 1.80
CA LEU A 419 -21.08 -16.82 3.13
C LEU A 419 -22.29 -16.87 4.05
N SER A 420 -22.07 -17.43 5.24
CA SER A 420 -22.92 -17.26 6.41
C SER A 420 -22.10 -16.57 7.50
N VAL A 421 -22.66 -15.54 8.14
CA VAL A 421 -22.02 -14.84 9.26
C VAL A 421 -22.88 -15.00 10.49
N ASP A 422 -22.36 -15.68 11.51
CA ASP A 422 -22.99 -15.80 12.83
C ASP A 422 -22.37 -14.77 13.78
N ILE A 423 -23.17 -13.85 14.31
CA ILE A 423 -22.69 -12.70 15.08
C ILE A 423 -23.14 -12.83 16.55
N ASP A 424 -22.16 -12.87 17.46
CA ASP A 424 -22.40 -12.65 18.87
C ASP A 424 -22.49 -11.14 19.14
N ALA A 425 -23.72 -10.63 19.18
CA ALA A 425 -23.99 -9.22 19.41
C ALA A 425 -23.63 -8.73 20.83
N LYS A 426 -23.35 -9.61 21.80
CA LYS A 426 -22.89 -9.22 23.14
C LYS A 426 -21.36 -9.11 23.15
N ALA A 427 -20.67 -10.17 22.73
CA ALA A 427 -19.22 -10.20 22.69
C ALA A 427 -18.64 -9.27 21.59
N GLY A 428 -19.41 -8.99 20.54
CA GLY A 428 -18.94 -8.29 19.35
C GLY A 428 -17.99 -9.16 18.53
N SER A 429 -18.20 -10.47 18.50
CA SER A 429 -17.42 -11.42 17.70
C SER A 429 -18.29 -12.06 16.61
N ALA A 430 -17.66 -12.61 15.58
CA ALA A 430 -18.39 -13.25 14.50
C ALA A 430 -17.64 -14.44 13.89
N VAL A 431 -18.41 -15.45 13.46
CA VAL A 431 -17.93 -16.57 12.66
C VAL A 431 -18.32 -16.33 11.21
N PHE A 432 -17.33 -16.18 10.34
CA PHE A 432 -17.48 -16.10 8.89
C PHE A 432 -17.28 -17.50 8.33
N ASP A 433 -18.38 -18.13 7.91
CA ASP A 433 -18.39 -19.51 7.44
C ASP A 433 -18.70 -19.55 5.94
N PHE A 434 -17.74 -20.07 5.16
CA PHE A 434 -17.84 -20.22 3.72
C PHE A 434 -18.33 -21.62 3.28
N ALA A 435 -18.93 -22.40 4.18
CA ALA A 435 -19.58 -23.66 3.85
C ALA A 435 -20.56 -23.53 2.67
N GLY A 436 -20.47 -24.48 1.73
CA GLY A 436 -21.25 -24.49 0.49
C GLY A 436 -20.63 -23.71 -0.68
N THR A 437 -19.45 -23.10 -0.48
CA THR A 437 -18.62 -22.61 -1.59
C THR A 437 -18.13 -23.79 -2.45
N SER A 438 -18.03 -23.59 -3.77
CA SER A 438 -17.61 -24.62 -4.72
C SER A 438 -16.26 -25.26 -4.37
N LEU A 439 -16.06 -26.49 -4.84
CA LEU A 439 -14.79 -27.20 -4.77
C LEU A 439 -13.68 -26.43 -5.50
N GLU A 440 -12.43 -26.80 -5.23
CA GLU A 440 -11.29 -26.40 -6.05
C GLU A 440 -11.61 -26.54 -7.55
N SER A 441 -11.36 -25.47 -8.29
CA SER A 441 -11.53 -25.45 -9.73
C SER A 441 -10.30 -26.04 -10.41
N HIS A 442 -10.51 -26.85 -11.45
CA HIS A 442 -9.46 -27.28 -12.39
C HIS A 442 -9.08 -26.14 -13.34
N GLY A 443 -8.83 -24.96 -12.80
CA GLY A 443 -8.49 -23.72 -13.49
C GLY A 443 -7.82 -22.78 -12.50
N ASN A 444 -7.67 -21.52 -12.86
CA ASN A 444 -6.89 -20.57 -12.07
C ASN A 444 -7.70 -19.67 -11.12
N LEU A 445 -9.01 -19.90 -11.00
CA LEU A 445 -9.90 -19.08 -10.15
C LEU A 445 -9.80 -19.43 -8.66
N ASN A 446 -8.90 -20.35 -8.28
CA ASN A 446 -8.71 -20.73 -6.89
C ASN A 446 -8.08 -19.59 -6.10
N ALA A 447 -8.73 -19.14 -5.03
CA ALA A 447 -8.24 -18.09 -4.15
C ALA A 447 -7.64 -18.70 -2.87
N PRO A 448 -6.34 -18.55 -2.62
CA PRO A 448 -5.74 -19.00 -1.36
C PRO A 448 -6.37 -18.32 -0.14
N ARG A 449 -6.29 -18.97 1.03
CA ARG A 449 -6.75 -18.40 2.33
C ARG A 449 -6.30 -16.95 2.55
N ALA A 450 -5.07 -16.64 2.17
CA ALA A 450 -4.47 -15.31 2.27
C ALA A 450 -5.29 -14.21 1.54
N VAL A 451 -5.90 -14.56 0.39
CA VAL A 451 -6.77 -13.66 -0.38
C VAL A 451 -8.09 -13.43 0.38
N THR A 452 -8.71 -14.48 0.91
CA THR A 452 -9.95 -14.35 1.69
C THR A 452 -9.76 -13.53 2.95
N MET A 453 -8.64 -13.71 3.66
CA MET A 453 -8.28 -12.88 4.82
C MET A 453 -8.13 -11.40 4.45
N SER A 454 -7.56 -11.11 3.28
CA SER A 454 -7.39 -9.74 2.77
C SER A 454 -8.72 -9.08 2.39
N ALA A 455 -9.61 -9.84 1.74
CA ALA A 455 -10.97 -9.37 1.47
C ALA A 455 -11.75 -9.08 2.76
N LEU A 456 -11.62 -9.94 3.77
CA LEU A 456 -12.28 -9.80 5.07
C LEU A 456 -11.83 -8.53 5.82
N ILE A 457 -10.52 -8.34 5.99
CA ILE A 457 -9.99 -7.17 6.71
C ILE A 457 -10.35 -5.86 5.98
N TYR A 458 -10.31 -5.86 4.64
CA TYR A 458 -10.72 -4.72 3.81
C TYR A 458 -12.21 -4.37 4.04
N CYS A 459 -13.11 -5.36 3.92
CA CYS A 459 -14.54 -5.14 4.07
C CYS A 459 -14.89 -4.62 5.47
N LEU A 460 -14.31 -5.22 6.52
CA LEU A 460 -14.52 -4.78 7.90
C LEU A 460 -14.06 -3.33 8.07
N ARG A 461 -12.88 -2.99 7.55
CA ARG A 461 -12.37 -1.61 7.62
C ARG A 461 -13.27 -0.61 6.90
N CYS A 462 -13.79 -0.96 5.72
CA CYS A 462 -14.69 -0.10 4.95
C CYS A 462 -16.03 0.17 5.65
N MET A 463 -16.47 -0.74 6.53
CA MET A 463 -17.74 -0.61 7.26
C MET A 463 -17.58 0.06 8.64
N VAL A 464 -16.36 0.24 9.13
CA VAL A 464 -16.10 1.00 10.36
C VAL A 464 -16.22 2.51 10.07
N PRO A 465 -17.08 3.26 10.78
CA PRO A 465 -17.40 4.66 10.45
C PRO A 465 -16.33 5.68 10.91
N TYR A 466 -15.32 5.24 11.65
CA TYR A 466 -14.25 6.12 12.16
C TYR A 466 -12.91 5.79 11.50
N SER A 467 -11.98 6.75 11.52
CA SER A 467 -10.64 6.53 11.00
C SER A 467 -9.84 5.66 11.97
N ILE A 468 -9.71 4.38 11.64
CA ILE A 468 -8.78 3.47 12.31
C ILE A 468 -7.66 3.07 11.33
N PRO A 469 -6.42 2.88 11.81
CA PRO A 469 -5.39 2.25 11.00
C PRO A 469 -5.82 0.81 10.67
N LEU A 470 -5.43 0.36 9.49
CA LEU A 470 -5.71 -1.00 9.04
C LEU A 470 -4.60 -1.92 9.57
N ASN A 471 -4.95 -2.75 10.54
CA ASN A 471 -4.01 -3.65 11.23
C ASN A 471 -4.71 -4.94 11.68
N GLN A 472 -3.97 -5.88 12.26
CA GLN A 472 -4.49 -7.19 12.65
C GLN A 472 -5.63 -7.15 13.68
N GLY A 473 -5.76 -6.07 14.45
CA GLY A 473 -6.83 -5.88 15.43
C GLY A 473 -8.22 -5.99 14.79
N CYS A 474 -8.36 -5.59 13.52
CA CYS A 474 -9.61 -5.74 12.77
C CYS A 474 -10.08 -7.20 12.64
N LEU A 475 -9.15 -8.16 12.71
CA LEU A 475 -9.42 -9.59 12.56
C LEU A 475 -9.51 -10.34 13.91
N ALA A 476 -9.04 -9.73 15.00
CA ALA A 476 -9.04 -10.35 16.33
C ALA A 476 -10.42 -10.88 16.79
N PRO A 477 -11.57 -10.21 16.53
CA PRO A 477 -12.87 -10.72 16.95
C PRO A 477 -13.50 -11.71 15.94
N ILE A 478 -12.77 -12.13 14.90
CA ILE A 478 -13.31 -12.88 13.76
C ILE A 478 -12.76 -14.31 13.72
N GLN A 479 -13.65 -15.29 13.59
CA GLN A 479 -13.30 -16.66 13.25
C GLN A 479 -13.64 -16.92 11.78
N LEU A 480 -12.63 -17.21 10.94
CA LEU A 480 -12.82 -17.59 9.54
C LEU A 480 -12.84 -19.11 9.38
N ARG A 481 -13.90 -19.66 8.78
CA ARG A 481 -14.03 -21.07 8.41
C ARG A 481 -14.10 -21.20 6.89
N LEU A 482 -13.16 -21.94 6.32
CA LEU A 482 -13.09 -22.27 4.90
C LEU A 482 -13.19 -23.79 4.75
N PRO A 483 -14.05 -24.33 3.89
CA PRO A 483 -14.06 -25.75 3.61
C PRO A 483 -12.73 -26.17 2.96
N GLU A 484 -12.09 -27.22 3.47
CA GLU A 484 -10.85 -27.75 2.91
C GLU A 484 -11.08 -28.28 1.47
N GLY A 485 -10.15 -28.02 0.55
CA GLY A 485 -10.28 -28.41 -0.86
C GLY A 485 -11.36 -27.62 -1.62
N SER A 486 -11.81 -26.49 -1.07
CA SER A 486 -12.71 -25.57 -1.78
C SER A 486 -11.94 -24.55 -2.62
N LEU A 487 -12.68 -23.82 -3.47
CA LEU A 487 -12.18 -22.67 -4.24
C LEU A 487 -11.43 -21.64 -3.39
N LEU A 488 -11.76 -21.52 -2.09
CA LEU A 488 -11.15 -20.57 -1.14
C LEU A 488 -10.07 -21.20 -0.23
N SER A 489 -9.88 -22.51 -0.32
CA SER A 489 -8.83 -23.25 0.39
C SER A 489 -8.26 -24.34 -0.52
N PRO A 490 -7.67 -23.96 -1.67
CA PRO A 490 -7.16 -24.90 -2.64
C PRO A 490 -5.92 -25.65 -2.14
N SER A 491 -5.59 -26.71 -2.86
CA SER A 491 -4.42 -27.53 -2.78
C SER A 491 -3.15 -26.75 -3.17
N ASP A 492 -2.01 -27.32 -2.83
CA ASP A 492 -0.69 -26.69 -3.03
C ASP A 492 -0.27 -26.63 -4.50
N ILE A 493 -0.92 -27.40 -5.38
CA ILE A 493 -0.59 -27.52 -6.81
C ILE A 493 -1.53 -26.73 -7.73
N ALA A 494 -2.65 -26.22 -7.18
CA ALA A 494 -3.68 -25.54 -7.92
C ALA A 494 -3.18 -24.23 -8.53
N ALA A 495 -3.61 -23.92 -9.75
CA ALA A 495 -3.45 -22.59 -10.34
C ALA A 495 -4.28 -21.56 -9.55
N VAL A 496 -3.73 -20.37 -9.29
CA VAL A 496 -4.29 -19.36 -8.37
C VAL A 496 -4.34 -17.94 -8.94
N VAL A 497 -3.77 -17.70 -10.13
CA VAL A 497 -3.58 -16.34 -10.64
C VAL A 497 -4.90 -15.59 -10.85
N GLY A 498 -5.94 -16.29 -11.32
CA GLY A 498 -7.29 -15.77 -11.43
C GLY A 498 -7.98 -15.56 -10.08
N GLY A 499 -7.64 -16.36 -9.07
CA GLY A 499 -8.17 -16.25 -7.72
C GLY A 499 -7.85 -14.90 -7.07
N ASN A 500 -6.61 -14.42 -7.25
CA ASN A 500 -6.17 -13.13 -6.73
C ASN A 500 -6.90 -11.94 -7.37
N VAL A 501 -7.15 -11.99 -8.68
CA VAL A 501 -7.63 -10.81 -9.43
C VAL A 501 -9.13 -10.83 -9.77
N LEU A 502 -9.79 -11.98 -9.65
CA LEU A 502 -11.20 -12.18 -9.98
C LEU A 502 -11.99 -12.70 -8.79
N THR A 503 -11.61 -13.85 -8.24
CA THR A 503 -12.33 -14.48 -7.13
C THR A 503 -12.28 -13.59 -5.88
N SER A 504 -11.17 -12.89 -5.63
CA SER A 504 -11.03 -11.90 -4.56
C SER A 504 -12.11 -10.80 -4.61
N GLN A 505 -12.44 -10.30 -5.81
CA GLN A 505 -13.50 -9.31 -6.02
C GLN A 505 -14.86 -9.90 -5.65
N ARG A 506 -15.10 -11.16 -6.01
CA ARG A 506 -16.34 -11.86 -5.69
C ARG A 506 -16.50 -12.13 -4.20
N ILE A 507 -15.41 -12.45 -3.49
CA ILE A 507 -15.42 -12.59 -2.03
C ILE A 507 -15.84 -11.26 -1.38
N VAL A 508 -15.30 -10.13 -1.87
CA VAL A 508 -15.70 -8.80 -1.38
C VAL A 508 -17.18 -8.53 -1.63
N ASP A 509 -17.66 -8.79 -2.85
CA ASP A 509 -19.08 -8.63 -3.18
C ASP A 509 -19.95 -9.46 -2.22
N VAL A 510 -19.61 -10.72 -1.97
CA VAL A 510 -20.36 -11.59 -1.06
C VAL A 510 -20.35 -11.07 0.39
N ILE A 511 -19.20 -10.60 0.89
CA ILE A 511 -19.12 -10.02 2.25
C ILE A 511 -19.94 -8.74 2.34
N LEU A 512 -19.75 -7.78 1.43
CA LEU A 512 -20.48 -6.50 1.47
C LEU A 512 -21.98 -6.68 1.21
N GLY A 513 -22.35 -7.65 0.36
CA GLY A 513 -23.72 -8.08 0.11
C GLY A 513 -24.40 -8.64 1.36
N ALA A 514 -23.72 -9.53 2.11
CA ALA A 514 -24.23 -10.09 3.37
C ALA A 514 -24.52 -9.00 4.42
N PHE A 515 -23.65 -8.00 4.50
CA PHE A 515 -23.84 -6.84 5.38
C PHE A 515 -24.81 -5.80 4.82
N SER A 516 -25.29 -5.97 3.57
CA SER A 516 -26.08 -4.98 2.83
C SER A 516 -25.41 -3.59 2.81
N ALA A 517 -24.08 -3.54 2.73
CA ALA A 517 -23.30 -2.32 2.86
C ALA A 517 -23.36 -1.43 1.61
N CYS A 518 -23.22 -2.03 0.42
CA CYS A 518 -23.34 -1.35 -0.87
C CYS A 518 -23.71 -2.34 -1.98
N ALA A 519 -24.15 -1.81 -3.13
CA ALA A 519 -24.30 -2.61 -4.35
C ALA A 519 -22.94 -3.10 -4.87
N ALA A 520 -22.95 -4.11 -5.75
CA ALA A 520 -21.72 -4.64 -6.34
C ALA A 520 -21.03 -3.58 -7.20
N SER A 521 -19.71 -3.49 -7.10
CA SER A 521 -18.90 -2.80 -8.10
C SER A 521 -18.74 -3.68 -9.34
N GLN A 522 -17.89 -3.28 -10.28
CA GLN A 522 -17.58 -4.03 -11.49
C GLN A 522 -17.12 -5.48 -11.26
N GLY A 523 -16.81 -5.91 -10.03
CA GLY A 523 -16.53 -7.29 -9.66
C GLY A 523 -15.36 -7.93 -10.41
N CYS A 524 -14.44 -7.12 -10.94
CA CYS A 524 -13.36 -7.55 -11.83
C CYS A 524 -12.22 -6.52 -11.83
N MET A 525 -10.97 -6.98 -11.85
CA MET A 525 -9.81 -6.10 -12.10
C MET A 525 -9.53 -5.85 -13.59
N ASN A 526 -10.25 -6.53 -14.49
CA ASN A 526 -10.09 -6.51 -15.95
C ASN A 526 -8.64 -6.62 -16.41
N ASN A 527 -8.01 -7.77 -16.14
CA ASN A 527 -6.61 -7.96 -16.47
C ASN A 527 -6.42 -8.13 -17.98
N VAL A 528 -5.48 -7.37 -18.51
CA VAL A 528 -5.02 -7.43 -19.89
C VAL A 528 -3.50 -7.62 -19.85
N THR A 529 -3.03 -8.74 -20.36
CA THR A 529 -1.61 -8.98 -20.58
C THR A 529 -1.35 -9.18 -22.05
N PHE A 530 -0.18 -8.75 -22.50
CA PHE A 530 0.30 -9.09 -23.81
C PHE A 530 1.81 -9.13 -23.86
N GLY A 531 2.35 -9.85 -24.81
CA GLY A 531 3.79 -9.96 -24.96
C GLY A 531 4.25 -11.02 -25.94
N ASP A 532 5.56 -11.21 -25.99
CA ASP A 532 6.28 -12.27 -26.68
C ASP A 532 7.50 -12.68 -25.84
N ASP A 533 8.47 -13.37 -26.42
CA ASP A 533 9.67 -13.82 -25.69
C ASP A 533 10.59 -12.68 -25.22
N SER A 534 10.42 -11.47 -25.74
CA SER A 534 11.25 -10.29 -25.45
C SER A 534 10.57 -9.25 -24.57
N VAL A 535 9.23 -9.27 -24.45
CA VAL A 535 8.48 -8.27 -23.70
C VAL A 535 7.24 -8.89 -23.06
N GLY A 536 7.01 -8.57 -21.79
CA GLY A 536 5.76 -8.85 -21.09
C GLY A 536 5.16 -7.57 -20.51
N TYR A 537 3.87 -7.34 -20.77
CA TYR A 537 3.09 -6.25 -20.19
C TYR A 537 1.89 -6.81 -19.42
N TYR A 538 1.58 -6.16 -18.30
CA TYR A 538 0.42 -6.45 -17.47
C TYR A 538 -0.28 -5.16 -17.04
N GLU A 539 -1.61 -5.16 -17.15
CA GLU A 539 -2.47 -4.06 -16.70
C GLU A 539 -3.80 -4.55 -16.12
N THR A 540 -4.23 -3.89 -15.05
CA THR A 540 -5.62 -3.92 -14.57
C THR A 540 -6.35 -2.68 -15.06
N VAL A 541 -7.60 -2.85 -15.49
CA VAL A 541 -8.39 -1.77 -16.12
C VAL A 541 -9.62 -1.47 -15.27
N ALA A 542 -9.83 -0.18 -14.98
CA ALA A 542 -10.89 0.33 -14.09
C ALA A 542 -12.31 0.10 -14.62
N GLY A 543 -13.33 0.34 -13.79
CA GLY A 543 -14.73 0.26 -14.19
C GLY A 543 -15.68 0.95 -13.21
N GLY A 544 -16.94 0.54 -13.19
CA GLY A 544 -17.95 1.17 -12.36
C GLY A 544 -17.90 0.72 -10.89
N SER A 545 -17.90 1.65 -9.95
CA SER A 545 -18.14 1.36 -8.52
C SER A 545 -19.62 1.17 -8.24
N GLY A 546 -19.95 0.30 -7.28
CA GLY A 546 -21.31 0.15 -6.77
C GLY A 546 -21.77 1.39 -6.00
N ALA A 547 -23.07 1.65 -6.03
CA ALA A 547 -23.71 2.70 -5.23
C ALA A 547 -23.95 2.23 -3.78
N GLY A 548 -24.05 3.18 -2.86
CA GLY A 548 -24.34 2.92 -1.45
C GLY A 548 -25.57 3.65 -0.93
N PRO A 549 -25.85 3.54 0.38
CA PRO A 549 -27.05 4.09 1.01
C PRO A 549 -27.20 5.61 0.92
N SER A 550 -26.12 6.34 0.65
CA SER A 550 -26.14 7.80 0.55
C SER A 550 -25.26 8.36 -0.57
N TRP A 551 -24.78 7.53 -1.49
CA TRP A 551 -23.85 7.96 -2.55
C TRP A 551 -24.02 7.19 -3.85
N HIS A 552 -23.83 7.91 -4.96
CA HIS A 552 -23.67 7.32 -6.29
C HIS A 552 -22.33 6.59 -6.41
N GLY A 553 -22.31 5.54 -7.22
CA GLY A 553 -21.08 4.88 -7.62
C GLY A 553 -20.22 5.79 -8.50
N ARG A 554 -18.90 5.74 -8.31
CA ARG A 554 -17.94 6.46 -9.15
C ARG A 554 -17.65 5.68 -10.44
N SER A 555 -17.67 6.37 -11.59
CA SER A 555 -17.34 5.79 -12.89
C SER A 555 -15.82 5.70 -13.12
N GLY A 556 -15.38 4.63 -13.80
CA GLY A 556 -14.00 4.46 -14.27
C GLY A 556 -12.93 4.48 -13.18
N VAL A 557 -13.16 3.83 -12.04
CA VAL A 557 -12.19 3.70 -10.94
C VAL A 557 -11.86 2.25 -10.63
N HIS A 558 -10.66 2.02 -10.12
CA HIS A 558 -10.30 0.74 -9.50
C HIS A 558 -11.08 0.58 -8.19
N THR A 559 -11.54 -0.64 -7.93
CA THR A 559 -12.44 -0.93 -6.80
C THR A 559 -11.93 -2.13 -6.01
N HIS A 560 -12.16 -2.08 -4.71
CA HIS A 560 -11.93 -3.15 -3.76
C HIS A 560 -10.50 -3.68 -3.73
N MET A 561 -10.24 -4.86 -4.30
CA MET A 561 -8.97 -5.58 -4.13
C MET A 561 -7.79 -4.98 -4.90
N THR A 562 -7.99 -3.88 -5.61
CA THR A 562 -6.95 -3.15 -6.35
C THR A 562 -7.15 -1.65 -6.24
N ASN A 563 -6.04 -0.91 -6.24
CA ASN A 563 -5.98 0.55 -6.28
C ASN A 563 -4.78 1.02 -7.13
N THR A 564 -4.40 0.21 -8.12
CA THR A 564 -3.31 0.55 -9.04
C THR A 564 -3.69 1.75 -9.89
N ARG A 565 -2.70 2.51 -10.34
CA ARG A 565 -2.90 3.47 -11.42
C ARG A 565 -2.97 2.74 -12.76
N ILE A 566 -3.69 3.36 -13.68
CA ILE A 566 -3.62 3.00 -15.10
C ILE A 566 -2.24 3.37 -15.65
N THR A 567 -1.73 2.62 -16.62
CA THR A 567 -0.50 3.05 -17.31
C THR A 567 -0.84 4.29 -18.14
N ASP A 568 -0.05 5.34 -17.99
CA ASP A 568 -0.17 6.52 -18.83
C ASP A 568 -0.06 6.13 -20.32
N VAL A 569 -0.92 6.70 -21.16
CA VAL A 569 -1.02 6.33 -22.58
C VAL A 569 0.32 6.55 -23.28
N GLU A 570 0.99 7.67 -23.04
CA GLU A 570 2.27 7.97 -23.69
C GLU A 570 3.37 7.01 -23.24
N ILE A 571 3.37 6.64 -21.95
CA ILE A 571 4.31 5.65 -21.42
C ILE A 571 4.05 4.27 -22.01
N LEU A 572 2.78 3.86 -22.12
CA LEU A 572 2.38 2.60 -22.72
C LEU A 572 2.84 2.51 -24.18
N GLU A 573 2.52 3.51 -25.00
CA GLU A 573 2.86 3.53 -26.43
C GLU A 573 4.37 3.67 -26.69
N ARG A 574 5.09 4.34 -25.79
CA ARG A 574 6.55 4.48 -25.88
C ARG A 574 7.28 3.19 -25.55
N ARG A 575 6.82 2.45 -24.54
CA ARG A 575 7.52 1.25 -24.02
C ARG A 575 7.07 -0.04 -24.70
N TYR A 576 5.85 -0.09 -25.21
CA TYR A 576 5.24 -1.31 -25.71
C TYR A 576 4.71 -1.12 -27.15
N PRO A 577 4.66 -2.19 -27.96
CA PRO A 577 4.28 -2.11 -29.37
C PRO A 577 2.76 -2.08 -29.56
N VAL A 578 2.10 -1.15 -28.89
CA VAL A 578 0.65 -0.92 -28.95
C VAL A 578 0.36 0.58 -29.10
N ILE A 579 -0.83 0.92 -29.60
CA ILE A 579 -1.39 2.27 -29.63
C ILE A 579 -2.75 2.23 -28.93
N VAL A 580 -3.06 3.22 -28.10
CA VAL A 580 -4.36 3.38 -27.46
C VAL A 580 -5.26 4.20 -28.37
N ASP A 581 -6.11 3.52 -29.13
CA ASP A 581 -7.04 4.18 -30.06
C ASP A 581 -8.16 4.93 -29.38
N HIS A 582 -8.59 4.41 -28.24
CA HIS A 582 -9.75 4.92 -27.54
C HIS A 582 -9.62 4.61 -26.06
N PHE A 583 -9.88 5.61 -25.22
CA PHE A 583 -10.02 5.44 -23.78
C PHE A 583 -11.05 6.43 -23.23
N SER A 584 -12.24 5.94 -22.87
CA SER A 584 -13.33 6.79 -22.36
C SER A 584 -14.22 6.05 -21.36
N LEU A 585 -15.05 6.79 -20.63
CA LEU A 585 -16.20 6.20 -19.91
C LEU A 585 -17.23 5.62 -20.91
N CYS A 586 -18.04 4.67 -20.45
CA CYS A 586 -19.20 4.13 -21.16
C CYS A 586 -20.50 4.59 -20.48
N PRO A 587 -21.08 5.76 -20.87
CA PRO A 587 -22.26 6.30 -20.20
C PRO A 587 -23.45 5.34 -20.21
N GLY A 588 -24.17 5.28 -19.08
CA GLY A 588 -25.39 4.46 -18.94
C GLY A 588 -25.13 2.98 -18.70
N THR A 589 -23.90 2.60 -18.35
CA THR A 589 -23.56 1.23 -17.96
C THR A 589 -23.76 0.99 -16.46
N GLY A 590 -23.77 2.04 -15.64
CA GLY A 590 -24.13 1.97 -14.23
C GLY A 590 -25.60 1.61 -14.00
N GLY A 591 -25.86 0.74 -13.03
CA GLY A 591 -27.20 0.34 -12.63
C GLY A 591 -27.99 1.49 -12.01
N GLN A 592 -29.25 1.65 -12.38
CA GLN A 592 -30.08 2.76 -11.91
C GLN A 592 -30.68 2.48 -10.53
N GLY A 593 -30.85 3.51 -9.72
CA GLY A 593 -31.51 3.42 -8.41
C GLY A 593 -31.80 4.81 -7.86
N GLN A 594 -32.16 4.90 -6.58
CA GLN A 594 -32.11 6.18 -5.86
C GLN A 594 -30.69 6.77 -5.96
N PHE A 595 -29.69 5.91 -5.82
CA PHE A 595 -28.30 6.20 -6.14
C PHE A 595 -27.83 5.28 -7.27
N ASN A 596 -27.50 5.87 -8.42
CA ASN A 596 -26.95 5.16 -9.57
C ASN A 596 -25.54 4.60 -9.29
N GLY A 597 -25.26 3.40 -9.81
CA GLY A 597 -23.91 2.86 -9.89
C GLY A 597 -23.05 3.61 -10.90
N GLY A 598 -21.73 3.45 -10.79
CA GLY A 598 -20.77 4.08 -11.70
C GLY A 598 -20.72 3.40 -13.06
N ASP A 599 -20.36 4.16 -14.09
CA ASP A 599 -20.16 3.64 -15.44
C ASP A 599 -18.81 2.94 -15.58
N GLY A 600 -18.77 1.89 -16.41
CA GLY A 600 -17.55 1.24 -16.88
C GLY A 600 -16.80 2.09 -17.91
N ILE A 601 -15.76 1.52 -18.52
CA ILE A 601 -14.91 2.20 -19.51
C ILE A 601 -14.79 1.41 -20.81
N LEU A 602 -14.53 2.11 -21.91
CA LEU A 602 -14.12 1.57 -23.20
C LEU A 602 -12.63 1.84 -23.37
N ARG A 603 -11.86 0.77 -23.58
CA ARG A 603 -10.46 0.84 -23.94
C ARG A 603 -10.19 0.04 -25.21
N VAL A 604 -9.49 0.65 -26.17
CA VAL A 604 -9.15 0.01 -27.44
C VAL A 604 -7.64 0.07 -27.65
N LEU A 605 -7.01 -1.09 -27.77
CA LEU A 605 -5.58 -1.23 -28.04
C LEU A 605 -5.37 -1.75 -29.45
N ARG A 606 -4.57 -1.05 -30.27
CA ARG A 606 -4.12 -1.52 -31.57
C ARG A 606 -2.70 -2.08 -31.44
N PHE A 607 -2.48 -3.31 -31.91
CA PHE A 607 -1.16 -3.95 -31.87
C PHE A 607 -0.30 -3.53 -33.06
N ARG A 608 1.02 -3.41 -32.84
CA ARG A 608 2.00 -2.98 -33.87
C ARG A 608 2.93 -4.09 -34.34
N LYS A 609 2.92 -5.25 -33.68
CA LYS A 609 3.68 -6.44 -34.03
C LYS A 609 2.91 -7.69 -33.60
N ASP A 610 3.38 -8.86 -34.01
CA ASP A 610 2.84 -10.13 -33.53
C ASP A 610 3.08 -10.29 -32.03
N LEU A 611 2.00 -10.54 -31.28
CA LEU A 611 2.02 -10.73 -29.83
C LEU A 611 1.01 -11.82 -29.44
N THR A 612 1.18 -12.34 -28.24
CA THR A 612 0.11 -13.07 -27.54
C THR A 612 -0.64 -12.09 -26.66
N LEU A 613 -1.96 -11.99 -26.83
CA LEU A 613 -2.87 -11.26 -25.95
C LEU A 613 -3.57 -12.27 -25.03
N SER A 614 -3.49 -12.04 -23.73
CA SER A 614 -4.23 -12.79 -22.73
C SER A 614 -5.16 -11.87 -21.94
N VAL A 615 -6.39 -12.31 -21.79
CA VAL A 615 -7.47 -11.56 -21.14
C VAL A 615 -7.98 -12.40 -20.00
N LEU A 616 -7.99 -11.84 -18.78
CA LEU A 616 -8.46 -12.54 -17.58
C LEU A 616 -9.44 -11.65 -16.82
N THR A 617 -10.73 -11.90 -17.08
CA THR A 617 -11.82 -11.00 -16.68
C THR A 617 -13.10 -11.73 -16.21
N GLU A 618 -14.04 -11.01 -15.59
CA GLU A 618 -15.28 -11.51 -14.94
C GLU A 618 -16.48 -10.58 -15.18
N ARG A 619 -17.69 -10.96 -14.77
CA ARG A 619 -18.93 -10.19 -15.01
C ARG A 619 -19.24 -10.01 -16.51
N ARG A 620 -18.96 -11.04 -17.30
CA ARG A 620 -19.35 -11.18 -18.72
C ARG A 620 -20.60 -12.06 -18.85
N VAL A 621 -20.83 -12.95 -17.89
CA VAL A 621 -22.04 -13.78 -17.79
C VAL A 621 -23.00 -13.18 -16.77
N HIS A 622 -22.52 -12.95 -15.54
CA HIS A 622 -23.33 -12.40 -14.44
C HIS A 622 -23.15 -10.88 -14.31
N ALA A 623 -24.26 -10.13 -14.24
CA ALA A 623 -24.22 -8.69 -14.05
C ALA A 623 -23.86 -8.31 -12.60
N PRO A 624 -23.15 -7.20 -12.36
CA PRO A 624 -23.00 -6.62 -11.02
C PRO A 624 -24.37 -6.31 -10.40
N TYR A 625 -24.69 -6.90 -9.25
CA TYR A 625 -26.01 -6.76 -8.64
C TYR A 625 -26.25 -5.35 -8.08
N GLY A 626 -27.50 -4.88 -8.17
CA GLY A 626 -27.98 -3.73 -7.41
C GLY A 626 -28.43 -4.14 -6.00
N LEU A 627 -28.65 -3.17 -5.12
CA LEU A 627 -29.04 -3.42 -3.72
C LEU A 627 -30.25 -2.58 -3.31
N LYS A 628 -31.07 -3.11 -2.38
CA LYS A 628 -32.27 -2.42 -1.84
C LYS A 628 -33.23 -1.86 -2.90
N GLY A 629 -33.40 -2.57 -4.01
CA GLY A 629 -34.28 -2.16 -5.11
C GLY A 629 -33.58 -1.42 -6.27
N GLY A 630 -32.27 -1.20 -6.16
CA GLY A 630 -31.46 -0.72 -7.28
C GLY A 630 -31.26 -1.79 -8.36
N GLN A 631 -31.12 -1.35 -9.61
CA GLN A 631 -30.91 -2.20 -10.78
C GLN A 631 -29.45 -2.65 -10.89
N PRO A 632 -29.20 -3.81 -11.52
CA PRO A 632 -27.85 -4.27 -11.81
C PRO A 632 -27.11 -3.36 -12.80
N GLY A 633 -25.78 -3.33 -12.71
CA GLY A 633 -24.91 -2.71 -13.70
C GLY A 633 -24.82 -3.54 -14.99
N SER A 634 -24.33 -2.92 -16.05
CA SER A 634 -24.08 -3.62 -17.32
C SER A 634 -22.89 -4.57 -17.23
N ARG A 635 -22.98 -5.68 -17.97
CA ARG A 635 -21.90 -6.66 -18.12
C ARG A 635 -20.77 -6.10 -18.98
N GLY A 636 -19.55 -6.56 -18.70
CA GLY A 636 -18.39 -6.28 -19.55
C GLY A 636 -18.41 -7.09 -20.85
N SER A 637 -17.56 -6.72 -21.80
CA SER A 637 -17.32 -7.52 -23.02
C SER A 637 -15.90 -7.31 -23.56
N ASN A 638 -15.39 -8.36 -24.20
CA ASN A 638 -14.06 -8.40 -24.80
C ASN A 638 -14.21 -8.82 -26.27
N SER A 639 -13.70 -8.03 -27.21
CA SER A 639 -13.71 -8.40 -28.62
C SER A 639 -12.41 -8.07 -29.33
N LEU A 640 -12.07 -8.86 -30.35
CA LEU A 640 -10.93 -8.62 -31.24
C LEU A 640 -11.43 -8.27 -32.63
N GLU A 641 -10.95 -7.17 -33.19
CA GLU A 641 -11.14 -6.77 -34.59
C GLU A 641 -9.86 -7.12 -35.37
N VAL A 642 -9.96 -8.05 -36.31
CA VAL A 642 -8.80 -8.54 -37.10
C VAL A 642 -8.62 -7.66 -38.32
N ALA A 643 -7.49 -6.95 -38.41
CA ALA A 643 -7.26 -5.94 -39.44
C ALA A 643 -7.25 -6.53 -40.85
N ALA A 644 -6.61 -7.69 -41.02
CA ALA A 644 -6.45 -8.33 -42.33
C ALA A 644 -7.78 -8.78 -42.98
N THR A 645 -8.82 -9.01 -42.17
CA THR A 645 -10.10 -9.58 -42.65
C THR A 645 -11.32 -8.72 -42.33
N GLY A 646 -11.17 -7.72 -41.45
CA GLY A 646 -12.30 -6.99 -40.87
C GLY A 646 -13.18 -7.83 -39.91
N ARG A 647 -12.81 -9.10 -39.64
CA ARG A 647 -13.59 -9.99 -38.78
C ARG A 647 -13.57 -9.48 -37.33
N ARG A 648 -14.74 -9.44 -36.70
CA ARG A 648 -14.87 -9.17 -35.27
C ARG A 648 -15.23 -10.44 -34.49
N MET A 649 -14.47 -10.74 -33.45
CA MET A 649 -14.64 -11.95 -32.63
C MET A 649 -14.92 -11.58 -31.18
N ASN A 650 -15.87 -12.28 -30.55
CA ASN A 650 -16.04 -12.23 -29.10
C ASN A 650 -14.99 -13.15 -28.46
N LEU A 651 -14.22 -12.61 -27.52
CA LEU A 651 -13.14 -13.33 -26.84
C LEU A 651 -13.60 -14.05 -25.56
N GLY A 652 -14.86 -13.88 -25.14
CA GLY A 652 -15.34 -14.38 -23.86
C GLY A 652 -14.68 -13.67 -22.67
N ALA A 653 -14.82 -14.25 -21.47
CA ALA A 653 -14.30 -13.65 -20.23
C ALA A 653 -12.80 -13.89 -20.03
N LYS A 654 -12.31 -15.06 -20.46
CA LYS A 654 -10.94 -15.52 -20.22
C LYS A 654 -10.43 -16.22 -21.47
N THR A 655 -9.33 -15.74 -22.05
CA THR A 655 -8.77 -16.36 -23.27
C THR A 655 -7.36 -15.86 -23.54
N SER A 656 -6.60 -16.64 -24.32
CA SER A 656 -5.32 -16.27 -24.92
C SER A 656 -5.42 -16.41 -26.43
N VAL A 657 -5.04 -15.38 -27.18
CA VAL A 657 -5.08 -15.36 -28.64
C VAL A 657 -3.85 -14.69 -29.22
N SER A 658 -3.41 -15.14 -30.38
CA SER A 658 -2.41 -14.41 -31.18
C SER A 658 -3.05 -13.18 -31.82
N VAL A 659 -2.33 -12.06 -31.80
CA VAL A 659 -2.73 -10.80 -32.43
C VAL A 659 -1.59 -10.31 -33.32
N GLY A 660 -1.93 -9.75 -34.47
CA GLY A 660 -0.97 -9.23 -35.44
C GLY A 660 -0.99 -7.71 -35.57
N PRO A 661 -0.07 -7.13 -36.38
CA PRO A 661 -0.07 -5.70 -36.68
C PRO A 661 -1.42 -5.20 -37.20
N GLY A 662 -1.94 -4.15 -36.57
CA GLY A 662 -3.20 -3.51 -36.93
C GLY A 662 -4.43 -4.08 -36.23
N ASP A 663 -4.36 -5.29 -35.65
CA ASP A 663 -5.47 -5.87 -34.90
C ASP A 663 -5.83 -4.99 -33.70
N ARG A 664 -7.13 -4.93 -33.36
CA ARG A 664 -7.64 -4.07 -32.28
C ARG A 664 -8.36 -4.88 -31.23
N PHE A 665 -7.84 -4.85 -30.01
CA PHE A 665 -8.54 -5.38 -28.84
C PHE A 665 -9.44 -4.29 -28.25
N VAL A 666 -10.73 -4.61 -28.15
CA VAL A 666 -11.79 -3.73 -27.62
C VAL A 666 -12.29 -4.30 -26.31
N LEU A 667 -11.98 -3.60 -25.21
CA LEU A 667 -12.42 -3.90 -23.85
C LEU A 667 -13.51 -2.94 -23.42
N ARG A 668 -14.65 -3.48 -23.00
CA ARG A 668 -15.69 -2.74 -22.26
C ARG A 668 -15.78 -3.31 -20.86
N THR A 669 -15.44 -2.52 -19.85
CA THR A 669 -15.50 -2.97 -18.46
C THR A 669 -16.93 -2.88 -17.91
N PRO A 670 -17.28 -3.69 -16.89
CA PRO A 670 -18.60 -3.65 -16.28
C PRO A 670 -18.90 -2.31 -15.59
N GLY A 671 -20.18 -1.96 -15.49
CA GLY A 671 -20.66 -0.88 -14.61
C GLY A 671 -20.82 -1.36 -13.17
N GLY A 672 -21.14 -0.46 -12.24
CA GLY A 672 -21.53 -0.80 -10.87
C GLY A 672 -23.05 -0.93 -10.72
N GLY A 673 -23.52 -1.67 -9.73
CA GLY A 673 -24.95 -1.76 -9.39
C GLY A 673 -25.49 -0.50 -8.71
N GLY A 674 -26.78 -0.23 -8.90
CA GLY A 674 -27.50 0.86 -8.24
C GLY A 674 -27.98 0.51 -6.84
N PHE A 675 -28.32 1.53 -6.05
CA PHE A 675 -28.86 1.39 -4.69
C PHE A 675 -30.22 2.08 -4.56
N GLY A 676 -31.17 1.43 -3.89
CA GLY A 676 -32.48 2.00 -3.60
C GLY A 676 -33.43 1.96 -4.80
N PRO A 677 -34.75 2.08 -4.57
CA PRO A 677 -35.74 2.02 -5.64
C PRO A 677 -35.58 3.21 -6.60
N LEU A 678 -35.93 2.99 -7.87
CA LEU A 678 -36.10 4.07 -8.83
C LEU A 678 -37.18 5.03 -8.31
N ALA A 679 -36.91 6.34 -8.32
CA ALA A 679 -37.95 7.32 -8.07
C ALA A 679 -39.11 7.06 -9.07
N SER A 680 -40.33 6.87 -8.57
CA SER A 680 -41.51 6.78 -9.44
C SER A 680 -41.54 8.05 -10.28
N LYS A 681 -41.65 7.92 -11.61
CA LYS A 681 -41.87 9.04 -12.52
C LYS A 681 -43.22 9.69 -12.19
N GLY A 682 -43.26 10.53 -11.15
CA GLY A 682 -44.29 11.51 -10.94
C GLY A 682 -44.15 12.54 -12.05
N THR A 683 -45.25 12.82 -12.74
CA THR A 683 -45.37 13.90 -13.71
C THR A 683 -45.00 15.24 -13.05
N SER A 684 -43.77 15.69 -13.24
CA SER A 684 -43.35 17.09 -13.07
C SER A 684 -41.98 17.31 -13.72
N ASP A 685 -41.98 18.20 -14.71
CA ASP A 685 -40.88 18.84 -15.44
C ASP A 685 -39.81 18.00 -16.12
N SER A 686 -40.05 17.78 -17.41
CA SER A 686 -39.03 17.88 -18.45
C SER A 686 -38.33 19.26 -18.38
N GLY A 687 -37.27 19.39 -17.58
CA GLY A 687 -36.59 20.68 -17.44
C GLY A 687 -35.23 20.71 -16.74
N ALA A 688 -34.68 19.60 -16.27
CA ALA A 688 -33.32 19.57 -15.71
C ALA A 688 -32.42 18.70 -16.58
N GLY A 689 -31.85 19.30 -17.63
CA GLY A 689 -30.67 18.74 -18.27
C GLY A 689 -29.62 18.47 -17.19
N ALA A 690 -28.98 17.30 -17.26
CA ALA A 690 -27.88 16.95 -16.38
C ALA A 690 -26.88 18.11 -16.38
N HIS A 691 -26.80 18.87 -15.28
CA HIS A 691 -25.65 19.69 -15.00
C HIS A 691 -24.49 18.72 -14.80
N GLN A 692 -23.84 18.33 -15.90
CA GLN A 692 -22.44 17.94 -15.83
C GLN A 692 -21.74 19.14 -15.18
N PRO A 693 -21.08 18.98 -14.02
CA PRO A 693 -20.16 20.01 -13.57
C PRO A 693 -19.22 20.29 -14.74
N PRO A 694 -18.89 21.57 -15.02
CA PRO A 694 -18.00 21.90 -16.12
C PRO A 694 -16.76 21.01 -16.01
N LEU A 695 -16.41 20.36 -17.12
CA LEU A 695 -15.19 19.56 -17.22
C LEU A 695 -14.04 20.47 -16.77
N VAL A 696 -13.54 20.23 -15.55
CA VAL A 696 -12.33 20.88 -15.10
C VAL A 696 -11.23 20.24 -15.91
N LEU A 697 -10.90 20.88 -17.04
CA LEU A 697 -9.76 20.52 -17.86
C LEU A 697 -8.54 20.54 -16.94
N ARG A 698 -7.81 19.42 -16.89
CA ARG A 698 -6.56 19.25 -16.13
C ARG A 698 -5.57 18.54 -17.03
N GLY A 699 -4.29 18.86 -16.89
CA GLY A 699 -3.22 18.26 -17.67
C GLY A 699 -2.21 19.30 -18.15
N THR A 700 -1.06 18.83 -18.59
CA THR A 700 0.10 19.65 -18.97
C THR A 700 -0.24 20.75 -19.99
N LEU A 701 -1.11 20.47 -20.97
CA LEU A 701 -1.56 21.46 -21.94
C LEU A 701 -2.41 22.57 -21.30
N VAL A 702 -3.32 22.21 -20.40
CA VAL A 702 -4.23 23.15 -19.72
C VAL A 702 -3.47 24.01 -18.72
N ASP A 703 -2.54 23.40 -17.98
CA ASP A 703 -1.66 24.09 -17.05
C ASP A 703 -0.71 25.05 -17.81
N TYR A 704 -0.20 24.63 -18.97
CA TYR A 704 0.60 25.48 -19.87
C TYR A 704 -0.20 26.65 -20.45
N GLU A 705 -1.43 26.41 -20.91
CA GLU A 705 -2.32 27.48 -21.41
C GLU A 705 -2.70 28.46 -20.29
N GLN A 706 -2.98 27.99 -19.07
CA GLN A 706 -3.25 28.86 -17.92
C GLN A 706 -2.03 29.70 -17.52
N MET A 707 -0.81 29.16 -17.66
CA MET A 707 0.44 29.91 -17.47
C MET A 707 0.65 30.98 -18.55
N GLN A 708 0.15 30.78 -19.78
CA GLN A 708 0.24 31.77 -20.86
C GLN A 708 -0.74 32.95 -20.67
N PHE A 709 -1.90 32.72 -20.04
CA PHE A 709 -2.88 33.77 -19.75
C PHE A 709 -2.60 34.56 -18.46
N SER A 710 -1.55 34.19 -17.71
CA SER A 710 -1.11 34.88 -16.49
C SER A 710 0.19 35.69 -16.66
N ALA A 711 0.58 35.98 -17.91
CA ALA A 711 1.69 36.87 -18.26
C ALA A 711 1.22 38.27 -18.66
#